data_AF-A0A5E4FE43-F1
#
_entry.id   AF-A0A5E4FE43-F1
#
_cell.length_a   1.000
_cell.length_b   1.000
_cell.length_c   1.000
_cell.angle_alpha   90.00
_cell.angle_beta   90.00
_cell.angle_gamma   90.00
#
_symmetry.space_group_name_H-M   'P 1'
#
loop_
_entity.id
_entity.type
_entity.pdbx_description
1 polymer ?
#
loop_
_entity_poly.entity_id
_entity_poly.type
_entity_poly.pdbx_seq_one_letter_code
_entity_poly.pdbx_strand_id
1 'polypeptide(L)'
;MDTLSMLTPPHTFTRLLSLKRSSYPLLHHLTQTTHALGFCSPKSPPAYSPSSLRFRVTFQSPSSAFPAKSQLSDADEEEDEDEYEEEDDDEDVAADEYDDVPGDIMSDGLEQSDDEIDTSMAAAEPSTRPEEFKWQRVEKLCSEVKVFGEEMIDDEELASIYDFRVDKFQRLAIQAFLRGSSVVVSAPTSSGKTLIAEAAAVATVARGRRLFYTTPLKALSNQKFREFRETFGDDNVGLLTGDSAVNKDAQVLIMTTEILRNMLYQSVGMASSGDGLFHVDVIVLDEVHYLSDMYRGTVWEEIVIYCPKKVQLICLSATVANPDELAGWIGQIHGKTELVTSSRRPVPLTWHFSTKTSLLPLLDKTGKHMNRRLSVNYLQLNASGTKSYKDDGSRRRSSRRRASEMSYDDSTGNMSRRPLSKNDINLIHRSQVPQITDTLWHLKSRDMLPAIWFIFSRKGCDAAVQYVQDNNLLDDCEMSEVQLALKRFRIKYPDAIRETAVKGLLQGVAAHHAGCLPLWKSFIEELFQRGLVKVVFATETLAAGINMPARTAIIASLSKRSDSGRTQLSPNELFQMAGRAGRRGIDERGHVVLVQSPYEGAEACCKIVFAGLEPLVSQFTASYGMVLNLLAGAKVTRSNESDDMEASQSGRTLEEARKLVEQSFGNYVGSNVMLAAKEELTRIQKEVEILTLEISDDAIDRKSRKLLSGPAYKEIADLQEELRAEKRLRTELRRRMESQKLSSLRPMLEEFEGGHLPFLCLQYKDSEGVQHSIPAVYLGKVDSFGRSKLKHMVSADDAFALNAVTSEFESNLVFEPSYYVALGSDNSWYLFTEKWIKTVYKTGFPNVALALGDALPREIMSMLLDKTELKWEKLAESELGSFWNMEGSLETWSWSLNVPVLNSLSEHDELLHKSEAYHNAVERYKDQRNKVSRLKKKISRTQGFREYKKIVDMAKFTEEKIKRLKGRSRRLTNRIEQIEPSGWKEFLQISNVIHETRALDINTHVMFPLGVTAAAIRGENELWLAMVLRNKILIDLKPPELAAVCASLVSEGIKVRPWKNNSYIYEPSSTVVDVVNFLDEQRSSFLQLQEKHGVNKPCYLDTQFSGMVEAWVSGLTWKEIMMDCAMDEGDLARLLRRTIDLLVQIPKLPDIDPLLQINAKTASNIMDRPPISELAG
;
A
#
# COMPACT_ATOMS: atom_id res chain seq x y z
N MET A 1 -13.06 -56.71 46.27
CA MET A 1 -13.13 -58.18 46.16
C MET A 1 -14.56 -58.55 45.82
N ASP A 2 -14.73 -59.65 45.08
CA ASP A 2 -15.91 -60.51 45.00
C ASP A 2 -17.24 -59.95 44.41
N THR A 3 -18.00 -60.64 43.55
CA THR A 3 -17.71 -61.65 42.48
C THR A 3 -19.02 -62.04 41.76
N LEU A 4 -18.98 -62.28 40.43
CA LEU A 4 -19.78 -63.30 39.68
C LEU A 4 -21.34 -63.13 39.63
N SER A 5 -22.13 -63.66 38.68
CA SER A 5 -21.92 -64.27 37.33
C SER A 5 -23.27 -64.45 36.59
N MET A 6 -23.31 -65.25 35.48
CA MET A 6 -24.45 -65.60 34.58
C MET A 6 -24.78 -64.53 33.50
N LEU A 7 -24.57 -64.70 32.17
CA LEU A 7 -24.33 -65.85 31.25
C LEU A 7 -25.54 -66.81 31.15
N THR A 8 -26.05 -67.27 30.00
CA THR A 8 -25.48 -67.79 28.70
C THR A 8 -26.62 -67.85 27.62
N PRO A 9 -26.55 -68.62 26.49
CA PRO A 9 -25.66 -68.63 25.30
C PRO A 9 -26.55 -68.47 24.01
N PRO A 10 -26.24 -68.95 22.76
CA PRO A 10 -25.02 -69.53 22.14
C PRO A 10 -24.60 -68.72 20.87
N HIS A 11 -23.83 -69.18 19.85
CA HIS A 11 -23.26 -70.49 19.50
C HIS A 11 -21.89 -70.37 18.77
N THR A 12 -21.56 -71.31 17.88
CA THR A 12 -20.22 -71.61 17.32
C THR A 12 -20.28 -72.12 15.88
N PHE A 13 -19.33 -71.75 15.00
CA PHE A 13 -18.36 -72.68 14.37
C PHE A 13 -17.27 -71.97 13.52
N THR A 14 -16.23 -72.69 13.08
CA THR A 14 -14.90 -72.13 12.75
C THR A 14 -14.22 -72.75 11.52
N ARG A 15 -13.59 -71.90 10.65
CA ARG A 15 -12.23 -72.00 10.04
C ARG A 15 -12.12 -71.10 8.79
N LEU A 16 -11.11 -70.24 8.56
CA LEU A 16 -9.63 -70.37 8.47
C LEU A 16 -9.10 -70.97 7.15
N LEU A 17 -8.72 -70.13 6.18
CA LEU A 17 -7.32 -69.83 5.78
C LEU A 17 -7.26 -68.95 4.50
N SER A 18 -6.07 -68.42 4.16
CA SER A 18 -5.84 -67.49 3.04
C SER A 18 -4.85 -68.04 2.01
N LEU A 19 -4.88 -67.53 0.75
CA LEU A 19 -3.70 -67.11 -0.06
C LEU A 19 -4.03 -66.67 -1.52
N LYS A 20 -3.50 -65.49 -1.90
CA LYS A 20 -3.02 -64.96 -3.22
C LYS A 20 -3.70 -65.29 -4.59
N ARG A 21 -3.96 -64.20 -5.36
CA ARG A 21 -3.83 -63.93 -6.84
C ARG A 21 -3.88 -65.13 -7.82
N SER A 22 -4.58 -65.08 -8.99
CA SER A 22 -4.45 -64.05 -10.05
C SER A 22 -5.51 -64.09 -11.20
N SER A 23 -5.59 -62.99 -11.97
CA SER A 23 -5.83 -62.88 -13.44
C SER A 23 -7.11 -63.42 -14.16
N TYR A 24 -8.00 -62.48 -14.52
CA TYR A 24 -8.79 -62.38 -15.79
C TYR A 24 -9.76 -63.55 -16.19
N PRO A 25 -10.36 -63.63 -17.42
CA PRO A 25 -11.76 -63.19 -17.64
C PRO A 25 -12.62 -64.21 -18.46
N LEU A 26 -13.77 -63.76 -19.01
CA LEU A 26 -14.49 -64.11 -20.29
C LEU A 26 -16.01 -63.82 -20.11
N LEU A 27 -16.89 -63.38 -21.04
CA LEU A 27 -17.05 -63.35 -22.52
C LEU A 27 -18.02 -64.43 -23.06
N HIS A 28 -19.12 -64.02 -23.71
CA HIS A 28 -19.77 -64.71 -24.84
C HIS A 28 -20.42 -63.64 -25.75
N HIS A 29 -20.33 -63.54 -27.09
CA HIS A 29 -20.07 -64.38 -28.29
C HIS A 29 -21.33 -64.73 -29.13
N LEU A 30 -21.28 -64.38 -30.42
CA LEU A 30 -21.77 -65.19 -31.55
C LEU A 30 -21.13 -64.74 -32.90
N THR A 31 -21.27 -65.53 -33.97
CA THR A 31 -20.51 -65.49 -35.25
C THR A 31 -21.41 -65.94 -36.44
N GLN A 32 -21.05 -66.10 -37.73
CA GLN A 32 -19.77 -66.05 -38.50
C GLN A 32 -20.03 -65.91 -40.04
N THR A 33 -19.08 -65.39 -40.85
CA THR A 33 -18.93 -65.71 -42.32
C THR A 33 -17.60 -65.19 -42.91
N THR A 34 -17.21 -65.61 -44.13
CA THR A 34 -15.81 -65.62 -44.66
C THR A 34 -15.66 -65.43 -46.20
N HIS A 35 -14.41 -65.44 -46.70
CA HIS A 35 -13.89 -65.41 -48.12
C HIS A 35 -13.44 -64.03 -48.67
N ALA A 36 -12.40 -63.88 -49.52
CA ALA A 36 -11.27 -64.73 -49.96
C ALA A 36 -10.12 -63.87 -50.60
N LEU A 37 -9.05 -64.50 -51.14
CA LEU A 37 -7.74 -63.89 -51.49
C LEU A 37 -7.49 -63.55 -52.98
N GLY A 38 -6.49 -62.68 -53.24
CA GLY A 38 -5.84 -62.43 -54.54
C GLY A 38 -4.41 -61.89 -54.39
N PHE A 39 -3.51 -62.13 -55.35
CA PHE A 39 -2.04 -61.91 -55.26
C PHE A 39 -1.47 -60.93 -56.30
N CYS A 40 -0.39 -60.20 -55.96
CA CYS A 40 0.90 -60.16 -56.71
C CYS A 40 1.96 -59.21 -56.08
N SER A 41 3.22 -59.25 -56.56
CA SER A 41 4.41 -58.78 -55.82
C SER A 41 5.49 -58.05 -56.71
N PRO A 42 6.83 -58.02 -56.44
CA PRO A 42 7.52 -56.81 -55.94
C PRO A 42 8.82 -56.40 -56.71
N LYS A 43 9.56 -55.36 -56.24
CA LYS A 43 11.03 -55.19 -56.43
C LYS A 43 11.67 -54.00 -55.65
N SER A 44 13.01 -53.94 -55.63
CA SER A 44 13.89 -52.97 -54.93
C SER A 44 15.23 -52.75 -55.72
N PRO A 45 16.34 -52.18 -55.19
CA PRO A 45 16.67 -50.74 -55.14
C PRO A 45 18.00 -50.32 -55.82
N PRO A 46 18.29 -49.00 -55.94
CA PRO A 46 19.61 -48.40 -55.59
C PRO A 46 19.48 -47.03 -54.86
N ALA A 47 20.45 -46.36 -54.20
CA ALA A 47 21.90 -46.50 -53.91
C ALA A 47 22.89 -45.56 -54.67
N TYR A 48 23.70 -44.77 -53.92
CA TYR A 48 24.79 -43.83 -54.33
C TYR A 48 24.36 -42.62 -55.21
N SER A 49 25.02 -41.44 -55.27
CA SER A 49 26.09 -40.74 -54.51
C SER A 49 26.02 -39.19 -54.79
N PRO A 50 26.84 -38.28 -54.20
CA PRO A 50 26.61 -36.82 -54.24
C PRO A 50 27.51 -36.00 -55.20
N SER A 51 27.05 -34.80 -55.60
CA SER A 51 27.84 -33.74 -56.28
C SER A 51 27.17 -32.35 -56.10
N SER A 52 27.76 -31.44 -55.31
CA SER A 52 28.66 -30.33 -55.71
C SER A 52 27.94 -29.13 -56.40
N LEU A 53 27.66 -28.03 -55.68
CA LEU A 53 28.53 -26.85 -55.48
C LEU A 53 28.73 -25.96 -56.73
N ARG A 54 28.37 -24.65 -56.63
CA ARG A 54 29.29 -23.49 -56.83
C ARG A 54 28.59 -22.11 -56.83
N PHE A 55 29.10 -21.20 -55.99
CA PHE A 55 29.01 -19.72 -56.06
C PHE A 55 27.58 -19.09 -56.04
N ARG A 56 27.40 -17.79 -55.71
CA ARG A 56 28.37 -16.68 -55.59
C ARG A 56 28.03 -15.77 -54.40
N VAL A 57 29.06 -15.29 -53.70
CA VAL A 57 28.93 -14.18 -52.73
C VAL A 57 29.01 -12.85 -53.48
N THR A 58 28.17 -11.88 -53.12
CA THR A 58 28.30 -10.48 -53.52
C THR A 58 28.04 -9.57 -52.32
N PHE A 59 29.12 -9.03 -51.75
CA PHE A 59 29.06 -7.86 -50.87
C PHE A 59 28.64 -6.63 -51.68
N GLN A 60 27.72 -5.82 -51.15
CA GLN A 60 27.65 -4.39 -51.45
C GLN A 60 27.30 -3.63 -50.15
N SER A 61 28.21 -2.75 -49.74
CA SER A 61 28.02 -1.70 -48.73
C SER A 61 27.43 -0.43 -49.39
N PRO A 62 26.93 0.56 -48.62
CA PRO A 62 25.97 1.53 -49.15
C PRO A 62 26.59 2.71 -49.92
N SER A 63 25.75 3.41 -50.67
CA SER A 63 26.01 4.76 -51.19
C SER A 63 24.77 5.65 -51.03
N SER A 64 24.99 6.96 -50.89
CA SER A 64 23.97 7.97 -50.58
C SER A 64 23.61 8.82 -51.80
N ALA A 65 22.38 9.36 -51.82
CA ALA A 65 21.99 10.46 -52.73
C ALA A 65 20.80 11.27 -52.19
N PHE A 66 21.05 12.56 -51.90
CA PHE A 66 20.06 13.65 -51.97
C PHE A 66 20.24 14.36 -53.34
N PRO A 67 19.20 14.98 -53.93
CA PRO A 67 18.75 16.34 -53.57
C PRO A 67 17.21 16.40 -53.42
N ALA A 68 16.48 17.53 -53.37
CA ALA A 68 16.77 18.95 -53.61
C ALA A 68 15.86 19.87 -52.74
N LYS A 69 15.76 21.16 -53.07
CA LYS A 69 14.79 22.14 -52.54
C LYS A 69 14.14 22.95 -53.68
N SER A 70 12.90 23.37 -53.48
CA SER A 70 12.32 24.64 -53.99
C SER A 70 10.90 24.85 -53.43
N GLN A 71 10.29 26.04 -53.42
CA GLN A 71 10.67 27.39 -52.97
C GLN A 71 9.43 28.30 -53.14
N LEU A 72 9.33 29.43 -52.42
CA LEU A 72 8.37 30.55 -52.65
C LEU A 72 6.87 30.24 -52.35
N SER A 73 6.02 31.20 -51.96
CA SER A 73 6.18 32.63 -51.58
C SER A 73 5.02 33.12 -50.70
N ASP A 74 5.16 34.34 -50.18
CA ASP A 74 4.30 35.07 -49.22
C ASP A 74 3.04 35.71 -49.84
N ALA A 75 2.10 36.18 -48.97
CA ALA A 75 1.34 37.45 -49.04
C ALA A 75 -0.02 37.43 -48.27
N ASP A 76 -0.20 38.38 -47.34
CA ASP A 76 -1.36 39.31 -47.12
C ASP A 76 -2.81 38.75 -46.90
N GLU A 77 -3.74 39.33 -46.09
CA GLU A 77 -3.76 40.22 -44.89
C GLU A 77 -5.24 40.29 -44.32
N GLU A 78 -5.55 41.18 -43.35
CA GLU A 78 -6.88 41.52 -42.72
C GLU A 78 -7.50 40.41 -41.78
N GLU A 79 -7.80 40.60 -40.46
CA GLU A 79 -8.64 41.57 -39.68
C GLU A 79 -10.16 41.20 -39.66
N ASP A 80 -11.01 41.32 -38.61
CA ASP A 80 -11.00 41.99 -37.27
C ASP A 80 -11.28 40.97 -36.09
N GLU A 81 -10.88 41.17 -34.81
CA GLU A 81 -11.52 41.83 -33.61
C GLU A 81 -12.93 41.29 -33.20
N ASP A 82 -13.37 41.16 -31.92
CA ASP A 82 -13.34 42.04 -30.72
C ASP A 82 -12.81 41.42 -29.38
N GLU A 83 -12.52 42.28 -28.40
CA GLU A 83 -12.09 42.04 -26.99
C GLU A 83 -13.31 41.74 -26.02
N TYR A 84 -13.25 41.45 -24.70
CA TYR A 84 -12.40 41.80 -23.54
C TYR A 84 -12.36 40.64 -22.50
N GLU A 85 -11.20 40.23 -21.96
CA GLU A 85 -10.52 40.66 -20.70
C GLU A 85 -11.18 40.27 -19.35
N GLU A 86 -10.50 39.41 -18.57
CA GLU A 86 -10.09 39.63 -17.17
C GLU A 86 -9.13 38.49 -16.73
N GLU A 87 -7.84 38.81 -16.74
CA GLU A 87 -6.78 38.50 -15.75
C GLU A 87 -6.78 37.16 -14.96
N ASP A 88 -5.81 36.29 -15.28
CA ASP A 88 -5.22 35.23 -14.43
C ASP A 88 -3.69 35.21 -14.68
N ASP A 89 -2.86 35.13 -13.63
CA ASP A 89 -1.37 35.17 -13.73
C ASP A 89 -0.75 33.77 -14.02
N ASP A 90 -0.15 33.58 -15.19
CA ASP A 90 0.65 32.38 -15.56
C ASP A 90 2.13 32.73 -15.87
N GLU A 91 3.07 32.32 -15.02
CA GLU A 91 4.52 32.29 -15.34
C GLU A 91 4.91 30.92 -15.96
N ASP A 92 4.54 30.68 -17.22
CA ASP A 92 4.84 29.43 -17.93
C ASP A 92 6.20 29.52 -18.67
N VAL A 93 7.29 29.04 -18.05
CA VAL A 93 8.66 29.11 -18.59
C VAL A 93 8.93 27.97 -19.58
N ALA A 94 8.99 28.28 -20.88
CA ALA A 94 9.13 27.31 -21.95
C ALA A 94 10.46 27.38 -22.72
N ALA A 95 11.02 26.19 -22.97
CA ALA A 95 11.95 25.79 -24.06
C ALA A 95 13.31 26.52 -24.24
N ASP A 96 14.38 25.72 -24.26
CA ASP A 96 15.70 26.12 -24.75
C ASP A 96 15.70 26.32 -26.28
N GLU A 97 16.40 27.36 -26.77
CA GLU A 97 16.81 27.48 -28.19
C GLU A 97 18.31 27.80 -28.28
N TYR A 98 18.93 27.60 -29.45
CA TYR A 98 20.38 27.61 -29.65
C TYR A 98 20.91 28.99 -30.04
N ASP A 99 22.02 29.42 -29.42
CA ASP A 99 22.88 30.50 -29.92
C ASP A 99 24.13 29.94 -30.60
N ASP A 100 24.29 30.22 -31.90
CA ASP A 100 25.55 30.05 -32.64
C ASP A 100 26.48 31.25 -32.38
N VAL A 101 27.77 30.99 -32.20
CA VAL A 101 28.77 32.07 -32.08
C VAL A 101 29.24 32.50 -33.49
N PRO A 102 29.14 33.78 -33.87
CA PRO A 102 29.45 34.25 -35.23
C PRO A 102 30.95 34.32 -35.52
N GLY A 103 31.30 34.24 -36.81
CA GLY A 103 32.66 34.37 -37.33
C GLY A 103 32.87 35.57 -38.29
N ASP A 104 34.06 35.59 -38.92
CA ASP A 104 34.64 36.64 -39.78
C ASP A 104 35.19 37.88 -39.02
N ILE A 105 36.20 38.65 -39.51
CA ILE A 105 36.71 38.84 -40.90
C ILE A 105 38.26 39.07 -40.92
N MET A 106 38.89 39.01 -42.11
CA MET A 106 40.28 39.40 -42.51
C MET A 106 41.38 38.32 -42.30
N SER A 107 42.17 37.83 -43.29
CA SER A 107 43.04 38.42 -44.36
C SER A 107 44.31 39.09 -43.79
N ASP A 108 45.56 38.86 -44.24
CA ASP A 108 46.18 38.17 -45.42
C ASP A 108 47.26 37.14 -44.94
N GLY A 109 48.03 36.38 -45.74
CA GLY A 109 48.06 36.13 -47.19
C GLY A 109 49.50 35.90 -47.74
N LEU A 110 49.78 34.70 -48.27
CA LEU A 110 51.02 34.28 -49.00
C LEU A 110 52.32 34.22 -48.14
N GLU A 111 53.42 33.53 -48.50
CA GLU A 111 53.84 32.88 -49.76
C GLU A 111 54.91 31.77 -49.54
N GLN A 112 54.82 30.61 -50.23
CA GLN A 112 55.92 29.67 -50.65
C GLN A 112 56.88 29.09 -49.56
N SER A 113 57.69 28.02 -49.72
CA SER A 113 57.89 26.96 -50.75
C SER A 113 58.78 25.84 -50.14
N ASP A 114 58.76 24.55 -50.49
CA ASP A 114 57.85 23.67 -51.27
C ASP A 114 58.17 22.18 -50.91
N ASP A 115 57.21 21.29 -51.18
CA ASP A 115 57.24 19.83 -51.52
C ASP A 115 58.43 18.88 -51.18
N GLU A 116 58.11 17.69 -50.63
CA GLU A 116 57.97 16.47 -51.48
C GLU A 116 57.13 15.34 -50.83
N ILE A 117 56.60 14.46 -51.68
CA ILE A 117 55.46 13.53 -51.45
C ILE A 117 55.94 12.10 -51.13
N ASP A 118 55.30 11.39 -50.18
CA ASP A 118 54.62 10.10 -50.49
C ASP A 118 53.55 9.68 -49.46
N THR A 119 52.61 8.84 -49.90
CA THR A 119 51.42 8.40 -49.16
C THR A 119 51.49 6.92 -48.81
N SER A 120 51.40 6.58 -47.51
CA SER A 120 50.95 5.24 -47.11
C SER A 120 50.06 5.29 -45.88
N MET A 121 48.87 4.67 -45.98
CA MET A 121 47.95 4.54 -44.85
C MET A 121 48.43 3.42 -43.93
N ALA A 122 48.79 3.76 -42.70
CA ALA A 122 48.87 2.83 -41.57
C ALA A 122 47.80 3.22 -40.55
N ALA A 123 47.10 2.25 -39.97
CA ALA A 123 46.07 2.52 -38.98
C ALA A 123 46.69 3.01 -37.66
N ALA A 124 46.33 4.21 -37.23
CA ALA A 124 46.62 4.67 -35.88
C ALA A 124 45.67 3.96 -34.91
N GLU A 125 46.24 3.22 -33.95
CA GLU A 125 45.48 2.49 -32.93
C GLU A 125 44.75 3.44 -31.96
N PRO A 126 43.63 3.03 -31.34
CA PRO A 126 43.05 3.78 -30.23
C PRO A 126 44.08 3.90 -29.11
N SER A 127 44.39 5.14 -28.70
CA SER A 127 45.44 5.41 -27.72
C SER A 127 45.12 4.78 -26.37
N THR A 128 45.77 3.67 -26.06
CA THR A 128 45.63 2.92 -24.81
C THR A 128 46.28 3.68 -23.64
N ARG A 129 45.56 4.68 -23.12
CA ARG A 129 45.73 5.05 -21.71
C ARG A 129 45.47 3.77 -20.90
N PRO A 130 46.36 3.36 -19.98
CA PRO A 130 46.04 2.27 -19.07
C PRO A 130 44.79 2.65 -18.25
N GLU A 131 43.91 1.69 -18.03
CA GLU A 131 42.72 1.90 -17.19
C GLU A 131 43.15 2.06 -15.73
N GLU A 132 43.48 3.29 -15.34
CA GLU A 132 43.75 3.67 -13.95
C GLU A 132 42.47 3.48 -13.13
N PHE A 133 42.51 2.49 -12.23
CA PHE A 133 41.38 2.08 -11.41
C PHE A 133 40.97 3.21 -10.46
N LYS A 134 39.67 3.30 -10.13
CA LYS A 134 39.11 4.32 -9.22
C LYS A 134 39.96 4.55 -7.96
N TRP A 135 40.37 3.47 -7.28
CA TRP A 135 41.14 3.56 -6.04
C TRP A 135 42.49 4.26 -6.21
N GLN A 136 43.12 4.16 -7.39
CA GLN A 136 44.39 4.83 -7.70
C GLN A 136 44.19 6.35 -7.84
N ARG A 137 43.08 6.76 -8.47
CA ARG A 137 42.69 8.18 -8.56
C ARG A 137 42.36 8.77 -7.19
N VAL A 138 41.69 7.98 -6.33
CA VAL A 138 41.42 8.37 -4.93
C VAL A 138 42.73 8.47 -4.13
N GLU A 139 43.63 7.49 -4.22
CA GLU A 139 44.94 7.53 -3.55
C GLU A 139 45.80 8.71 -4.01
N LYS A 140 45.75 9.03 -5.31
CA LYS A 140 46.40 10.21 -5.89
C LYS A 140 45.85 11.51 -5.28
N LEU A 141 44.53 11.72 -5.27
CA LEU A 141 43.92 12.90 -4.64
C LEU A 141 44.23 12.97 -3.14
N CYS A 142 44.20 11.82 -2.43
CA CYS A 142 44.61 11.73 -1.03
C CYS A 142 46.10 12.02 -0.80
N SER A 143 46.93 11.98 -1.85
CA SER A 143 48.36 12.34 -1.80
C SER A 143 48.57 13.81 -2.15
N GLU A 144 47.81 14.34 -3.11
CA GLU A 144 47.82 15.76 -3.48
C GLU A 144 47.27 16.63 -2.33
N VAL A 145 46.16 16.26 -1.69
CA VAL A 145 45.61 16.97 -0.51
C VAL A 145 46.56 16.96 0.69
N LYS A 146 47.39 15.91 0.86
CA LYS A 146 48.47 15.87 1.89
C LYS A 146 49.62 16.83 1.60
N VAL A 147 49.77 17.30 0.36
CA VAL A 147 50.83 18.22 -0.08
C VAL A 147 50.32 19.66 -0.18
N PHE A 148 49.08 19.86 -0.65
CA PHE A 148 48.53 21.19 -0.96
C PHE A 148 47.45 21.68 0.03
N GLY A 149 46.85 20.79 0.84
CA GLY A 149 45.89 21.13 1.91
C GLY A 149 44.42 20.86 1.59
N GLU A 150 43.55 20.93 2.60
CA GLU A 150 42.11 20.60 2.48
C GLU A 150 41.31 21.55 1.57
N GLU A 151 41.82 22.75 1.31
CA GLU A 151 41.17 23.81 0.50
C GLU A 151 41.21 23.54 -1.01
N MET A 152 42.00 22.55 -1.45
CA MET A 152 42.09 22.11 -2.85
C MET A 152 40.77 21.50 -3.37
N ILE A 153 40.06 20.74 -2.52
CA ILE A 153 38.96 19.85 -2.95
C ILE A 153 37.71 20.64 -3.37
N ASP A 154 37.51 20.77 -4.68
CA ASP A 154 36.30 21.33 -5.30
C ASP A 154 35.41 20.25 -5.99
N ASP A 155 34.37 20.68 -6.72
CA ASP A 155 33.48 19.76 -7.45
C ASP A 155 33.93 19.38 -8.87
N GLU A 156 34.97 20.02 -9.42
CA GLU A 156 35.61 19.61 -10.68
C GLU A 156 36.65 18.52 -10.44
N GLU A 157 37.46 18.64 -9.39
CA GLU A 157 38.38 17.59 -8.94
C GLU A 157 37.65 16.31 -8.56
N LEU A 158 36.59 16.41 -7.74
CA LEU A 158 35.76 15.25 -7.40
C LEU A 158 35.03 14.67 -8.63
N ALA A 159 34.69 15.51 -9.63
CA ALA A 159 34.13 15.01 -10.88
C ALA A 159 35.17 14.26 -11.74
N SER A 160 36.46 14.67 -11.70
CA SER A 160 37.55 14.07 -12.50
C SER A 160 37.82 12.59 -12.18
N ILE A 161 37.38 12.12 -11.00
CA ILE A 161 37.50 10.73 -10.56
C ILE A 161 36.60 9.81 -11.40
N TYR A 162 35.47 10.33 -11.90
CA TYR A 162 34.44 9.55 -12.58
C TYR A 162 34.57 9.64 -14.11
N ASP A 163 34.48 8.48 -14.78
CA ASP A 163 34.55 8.37 -16.25
C ASP A 163 33.27 8.89 -16.98
N PHE A 164 32.42 9.65 -16.28
CA PHE A 164 31.14 10.16 -16.77
C PHE A 164 30.79 11.51 -16.15
N ARG A 165 30.06 12.34 -16.92
CA ARG A 165 29.67 13.70 -16.49
C ARG A 165 28.71 13.66 -15.30
N VAL A 166 29.05 14.37 -14.23
CA VAL A 166 28.21 14.58 -13.03
C VAL A 166 27.00 15.46 -13.34
N ASP A 167 25.79 14.97 -13.02
CA ASP A 167 24.51 15.64 -13.25
C ASP A 167 24.38 16.94 -12.44
N LYS A 168 23.63 17.95 -12.93
CA LYS A 168 23.49 19.28 -12.28
C LYS A 168 23.08 19.18 -10.80
N PHE A 169 22.13 18.31 -10.46
CA PHE A 169 21.67 18.14 -9.07
C PHE A 169 22.72 17.44 -8.18
N GLN A 170 23.51 16.51 -8.74
CA GLN A 170 24.62 15.87 -8.01
C GLN A 170 25.70 16.90 -7.67
N ARG A 171 26.06 17.76 -8.64
CA ARG A 171 27.01 18.87 -8.44
C ARG A 171 26.55 19.83 -7.35
N LEU A 172 25.29 20.28 -7.40
CA LEU A 172 24.73 21.19 -6.39
C LEU A 172 24.79 20.58 -4.97
N ALA A 173 24.49 19.28 -4.83
CA ALA A 173 24.59 18.59 -3.55
C ALA A 173 26.03 18.46 -3.05
N ILE A 174 26.99 18.17 -3.94
CA ILE A 174 28.43 18.12 -3.62
C ILE A 174 28.93 19.50 -3.18
N GLN A 175 28.60 20.57 -3.92
CA GLN A 175 28.95 21.95 -3.55
C GLN A 175 28.35 22.37 -2.19
N ALA A 176 27.08 22.04 -1.92
CA ALA A 176 26.44 22.34 -0.64
C ALA A 176 27.14 21.65 0.55
N PHE A 177 27.56 20.39 0.35
CA PHE A 177 28.36 19.62 1.30
C PHE A 177 29.77 20.22 1.49
N LEU A 178 30.49 20.54 0.42
CA LEU A 178 31.84 21.13 0.49
C LEU A 178 31.86 22.48 1.23
N ARG A 179 30.78 23.27 1.12
CA ARG A 179 30.55 24.51 1.88
C ARG A 179 30.25 24.30 3.39
N GLY A 180 30.30 23.07 3.90
CA GLY A 180 30.03 22.76 5.30
C GLY A 180 28.55 22.65 5.69
N SER A 181 27.63 22.57 4.72
CA SER A 181 26.19 22.38 5.00
C SER A 181 25.84 20.91 5.14
N SER A 182 24.78 20.59 5.89
CA SER A 182 24.06 19.33 5.69
C SER A 182 23.22 19.39 4.41
N VAL A 183 22.90 18.26 3.79
CA VAL A 183 22.22 18.21 2.49
C VAL A 183 21.12 17.15 2.47
N VAL A 184 19.92 17.54 2.03
CA VAL A 184 18.81 16.62 1.72
C VAL A 184 18.67 16.49 0.21
N VAL A 185 18.69 15.27 -0.31
CA VAL A 185 18.57 14.97 -1.75
C VAL A 185 17.31 14.16 -2.02
N SER A 186 16.32 14.75 -2.68
CA SER A 186 15.10 14.06 -3.12
C SER A 186 15.11 13.87 -4.64
N ALA A 187 15.32 12.64 -5.09
CA ALA A 187 15.38 12.28 -6.51
C ALA A 187 14.92 10.83 -6.77
N PRO A 188 14.45 10.50 -8.00
CA PRO A 188 13.92 9.16 -8.29
C PRO A 188 14.93 8.05 -8.06
N THR A 189 14.43 6.84 -7.81
CA THR A 189 15.25 5.63 -7.91
C THR A 189 15.85 5.48 -9.33
N SER A 190 17.06 4.94 -9.38
CA SER A 190 18.02 4.94 -10.51
C SER A 190 18.61 6.31 -10.95
N SER A 191 18.29 7.43 -10.30
CA SER A 191 18.89 8.75 -10.62
C SER A 191 20.36 8.91 -10.23
N GLY A 192 21.00 7.93 -9.59
CA GLY A 192 22.42 7.99 -9.23
C GLY A 192 22.73 8.77 -7.95
N LYS A 193 21.80 8.81 -6.98
CA LYS A 193 21.99 9.46 -5.66
C LYS A 193 23.27 9.02 -4.95
N THR A 194 23.63 7.74 -5.08
CA THR A 194 24.85 7.13 -4.52
C THR A 194 26.11 7.96 -4.76
N LEU A 195 26.23 8.57 -5.95
CA LEU A 195 27.42 9.33 -6.35
C LEU A 195 27.74 10.49 -5.39
N ILE A 196 26.70 11.10 -4.82
CA ILE A 196 26.84 12.24 -3.90
C ILE A 196 27.51 11.78 -2.59
N ALA A 197 27.16 10.59 -2.12
CA ALA A 197 27.76 9.97 -0.95
C ALA A 197 29.13 9.32 -1.25
N GLU A 198 29.35 8.83 -2.47
CA GLU A 198 30.65 8.34 -2.94
C GLU A 198 31.66 9.50 -3.01
N ALA A 199 31.29 10.64 -3.61
CA ALA A 199 32.10 11.85 -3.67
C ALA A 199 32.35 12.47 -2.29
N ALA A 200 31.34 12.48 -1.41
CA ALA A 200 31.52 12.92 -0.02
C ALA A 200 32.45 11.98 0.76
N ALA A 201 32.42 10.67 0.51
CA ALA A 201 33.36 9.72 1.11
C ALA A 201 34.79 9.95 0.60
N VAL A 202 35.00 10.20 -0.70
CA VAL A 202 36.31 10.62 -1.22
C VAL A 202 36.81 11.89 -0.53
N ALA A 203 36.01 12.96 -0.51
CA ALA A 203 36.40 14.21 0.10
C ALA A 203 36.72 14.08 1.61
N THR A 204 36.00 13.20 2.32
CA THR A 204 36.24 12.94 3.75
C THR A 204 37.52 12.13 3.96
N VAL A 205 37.75 11.09 3.16
CA VAL A 205 38.98 10.26 3.18
C VAL A 205 40.22 11.08 2.81
N ALA A 206 40.14 11.94 1.79
CA ALA A 206 41.22 12.82 1.37
C ALA A 206 41.61 13.84 2.45
N ARG A 207 40.64 14.34 3.22
CA ARG A 207 40.87 15.17 4.42
C ARG A 207 41.36 14.37 5.64
N GLY A 208 41.60 13.06 5.52
CA GLY A 208 42.02 12.19 6.62
C GLY A 208 40.95 11.94 7.70
N ARG A 209 39.70 12.33 7.42
CA ARG A 209 38.55 12.33 8.33
C ARG A 209 37.75 11.03 8.20
N ARG A 210 36.66 10.91 8.96
CA ARG A 210 35.86 9.68 9.05
C ARG A 210 34.41 9.88 8.61
N LEU A 211 33.91 8.98 7.74
CA LEU A 211 32.53 8.96 7.25
C LEU A 211 31.82 7.67 7.65
N PHE A 212 30.60 7.78 8.16
CA PHE A 212 29.70 6.64 8.37
C PHE A 212 28.62 6.59 7.30
N TYR A 213 28.44 5.44 6.65
CA TYR A 213 27.42 5.23 5.63
C TYR A 213 26.33 4.29 6.16
N THR A 214 25.13 4.81 6.41
CA THR A 214 24.03 4.02 6.96
C THR A 214 23.06 3.57 5.89
N THR A 215 22.51 2.37 6.09
CA THR A 215 21.53 1.74 5.19
C THR A 215 20.38 1.13 5.99
N PRO A 216 19.15 1.09 5.45
CA PRO A 216 18.04 0.43 6.12
C PRO A 216 18.14 -1.09 6.06
N LEU A 217 18.86 -1.72 5.13
CA LEU A 217 18.82 -3.19 4.96
C LEU A 217 20.22 -3.81 5.00
N LYS A 218 20.41 -4.85 5.83
CA LYS A 218 21.66 -5.66 5.91
C LYS A 218 22.18 -6.05 4.52
N ALA A 219 21.28 -6.42 3.59
CA ALA A 219 21.63 -6.78 2.22
C ALA A 219 22.21 -5.60 1.42
N LEU A 220 21.69 -4.39 1.61
CA LEU A 220 22.21 -3.16 1.01
C LEU A 220 23.54 -2.76 1.67
N SER A 221 23.71 -2.94 2.99
CA SER A 221 24.99 -2.78 3.68
C SER A 221 26.07 -3.68 3.05
N ASN A 222 25.77 -4.96 2.87
CA ASN A 222 26.68 -5.95 2.28
C ASN A 222 26.89 -5.76 0.76
N GLN A 223 26.00 -5.02 0.07
CA GLN A 223 26.21 -4.59 -1.32
C GLN A 223 27.18 -3.40 -1.35
N LYS A 224 26.89 -2.35 -0.56
CA LYS A 224 27.71 -1.14 -0.45
C LYS A 224 29.13 -1.43 0.02
N PHE A 225 29.30 -2.38 0.94
CA PHE A 225 30.61 -2.82 1.42
C PHE A 225 31.53 -3.36 0.31
N ARG A 226 30.95 -4.02 -0.71
CA ARG A 226 31.71 -4.49 -1.89
C ARG A 226 32.03 -3.33 -2.84
N GLU A 227 31.01 -2.55 -3.22
CA GLU A 227 31.15 -1.37 -4.09
C GLU A 227 32.17 -0.35 -3.56
N PHE A 228 32.23 -0.16 -2.24
CA PHE A 228 33.15 0.77 -1.60
C PHE A 228 34.57 0.20 -1.48
N ARG A 229 34.76 -1.10 -1.24
CA ARG A 229 36.10 -1.72 -1.26
C ARG A 229 36.76 -1.63 -2.64
N GLU A 230 35.97 -1.76 -3.71
CA GLU A 230 36.43 -1.54 -5.10
C GLU A 230 36.85 -0.07 -5.37
N THR A 231 36.34 0.88 -4.58
CA THR A 231 36.58 2.33 -4.76
C THR A 231 37.65 2.90 -3.82
N PHE A 232 37.74 2.40 -2.58
CA PHE A 232 38.60 2.95 -1.52
C PHE A 232 39.69 1.98 -1.02
N GLY A 233 39.69 0.72 -1.48
CA GLY A 233 40.56 -0.34 -0.99
C GLY A 233 40.05 -1.01 0.29
N ASP A 234 40.66 -2.15 0.62
CA ASP A 234 40.22 -3.03 1.72
C ASP A 234 40.46 -2.42 3.12
N ASP A 235 41.59 -1.74 3.33
CA ASP A 235 41.99 -1.21 4.64
C ASP A 235 41.19 0.04 5.06
N ASN A 236 40.62 0.77 4.09
CA ASN A 236 39.88 2.01 4.35
C ASN A 236 38.37 1.79 4.60
N VAL A 237 37.85 0.57 4.38
CA VAL A 237 36.41 0.28 4.41
C VAL A 237 36.06 -0.79 5.44
N GLY A 238 35.08 -0.48 6.29
CA GLY A 238 34.55 -1.38 7.32
C GLY A 238 33.06 -1.65 7.19
N LEU A 239 32.60 -2.69 7.90
CA LEU A 239 31.20 -3.10 7.98
C LEU A 239 30.82 -3.35 9.45
N LEU A 240 29.74 -2.71 9.92
CA LEU A 240 29.07 -3.03 11.18
C LEU A 240 27.59 -3.32 10.96
N THR A 241 27.20 -4.59 11.00
CA THR A 241 25.80 -4.99 11.17
C THR A 241 25.55 -5.49 12.59
N GLY A 242 24.36 -6.02 12.89
CA GLY A 242 24.10 -6.70 14.17
C GLY A 242 24.88 -8.01 14.34
N ASP A 243 25.45 -8.51 13.24
CA ASP A 243 25.81 -9.91 13.03
C ASP A 243 27.30 -10.05 12.70
N SER A 244 27.77 -9.16 11.82
CA SER A 244 29.09 -9.20 11.19
C SER A 244 29.77 -7.85 11.41
N ALA A 245 30.99 -7.89 11.94
CA ALA A 245 31.80 -6.71 12.23
C ALA A 245 33.21 -6.88 11.61
N VAL A 246 33.50 -6.08 10.59
CA VAL A 246 34.74 -6.16 9.79
C VAL A 246 35.39 -4.77 9.78
N ASN A 247 36.70 -4.71 10.01
CA ASN A 247 37.51 -3.47 9.99
C ASN A 247 36.82 -2.28 10.72
N LYS A 248 36.65 -2.41 12.04
CA LYS A 248 35.87 -1.47 12.87
C LYS A 248 36.42 -0.04 12.88
N ASP A 249 37.70 0.12 12.57
CA ASP A 249 38.46 1.36 12.74
C ASP A 249 38.71 2.07 11.39
N ALA A 250 38.21 1.49 10.29
CA ALA A 250 38.17 2.05 8.94
C ALA A 250 37.67 3.51 8.87
N GLN A 251 38.24 4.28 7.94
CA GLN A 251 37.80 5.66 7.65
C GLN A 251 36.38 5.73 7.08
N VAL A 252 35.97 4.76 6.27
CA VAL A 252 34.59 4.66 5.76
C VAL A 252 33.91 3.43 6.36
N LEU A 253 32.95 3.65 7.26
CA LEU A 253 32.30 2.59 8.03
C LEU A 253 30.84 2.42 7.59
N ILE A 254 30.51 1.31 6.95
CA ILE A 254 29.18 1.00 6.45
C ILE A 254 28.39 0.24 7.51
N MET A 255 27.15 0.65 7.80
CA MET A 255 26.35 0.05 8.87
C MET A 255 24.83 0.08 8.63
N THR A 256 24.06 -0.59 9.49
CA THR A 256 22.61 -0.39 9.56
C THR A 256 22.27 0.78 10.48
N THR A 257 21.10 1.40 10.26
CA THR A 257 20.61 2.52 11.08
C THR A 257 20.52 2.19 12.56
N GLU A 258 20.11 0.96 12.93
CA GLU A 258 20.08 0.54 14.33
C GLU A 258 21.46 0.61 14.99
N ILE A 259 22.52 0.23 14.26
CA ILE A 259 23.88 0.26 14.81
C ILE A 259 24.30 1.70 15.11
N LEU A 260 24.07 2.65 14.19
CA LEU A 260 24.36 4.06 14.43
C LEU A 260 23.59 4.59 15.65
N ARG A 261 22.26 4.37 15.71
CA ARG A 261 21.41 4.74 16.84
C ARG A 261 21.96 4.23 18.17
N ASN A 262 22.38 2.97 18.23
CA ASN A 262 22.92 2.37 19.45
C ASN A 262 24.29 2.97 19.85
N MET A 263 25.13 3.34 18.89
CA MET A 263 26.39 4.07 19.16
C MET A 263 26.11 5.48 19.67
N LEU A 264 25.12 6.18 19.10
CA LEU A 264 24.69 7.51 19.56
C LEU A 264 24.20 7.48 21.01
N TYR A 265 23.34 6.51 21.38
CA TYR A 265 22.92 6.30 22.78
C TYR A 265 24.11 6.10 23.73
N GLN A 266 25.12 5.33 23.31
CA GLN A 266 26.32 5.10 24.12
C GLN A 266 27.17 6.37 24.29
N SER A 267 27.38 7.16 23.22
CA SER A 267 28.09 8.44 23.34
C SER A 267 27.34 9.47 24.19
N VAL A 268 26.01 9.51 24.08
CA VAL A 268 25.16 10.45 24.84
C VAL A 268 25.15 10.11 26.33
N GLY A 269 25.20 8.84 26.69
CA GLY A 269 25.23 8.38 28.09
C GLY A 269 26.62 8.28 28.73
N MET A 270 27.70 8.73 28.06
CA MET A 270 29.09 8.59 28.54
C MET A 270 29.89 9.90 28.46
N ALA A 271 29.28 11.02 28.86
CA ALA A 271 29.88 12.36 28.82
C ALA A 271 31.12 12.58 29.74
N SER A 272 31.59 11.56 30.47
CA SER A 272 32.58 11.68 31.56
C SER A 272 33.84 10.81 31.41
N SER A 273 33.98 10.05 30.31
CA SER A 273 35.15 9.18 30.07
C SER A 273 35.71 9.40 28.67
N GLY A 274 36.90 10.01 28.58
CA GLY A 274 37.53 10.41 27.32
C GLY A 274 38.21 9.28 26.54
N ASP A 275 37.47 8.22 26.21
CA ASP A 275 37.99 7.05 25.47
C ASP A 275 37.05 6.60 24.33
N GLY A 276 37.54 6.71 23.09
CA GLY A 276 37.13 5.85 21.96
C GLY A 276 35.96 6.25 21.04
N LEU A 277 35.01 7.12 21.40
CA LEU A 277 33.78 7.31 20.59
C LEU A 277 33.66 8.67 19.86
N PHE A 278 33.47 8.59 18.53
CA PHE A 278 33.12 9.66 17.58
C PHE A 278 34.16 10.76 17.28
N HIS A 279 35.31 10.35 16.75
CA HIS A 279 35.89 11.10 15.61
C HIS A 279 35.14 10.70 14.33
N VAL A 280 34.08 11.43 13.99
CA VAL A 280 33.29 11.31 12.74
C VAL A 280 32.87 12.69 12.29
N ASP A 281 33.09 13.00 11.01
CA ASP A 281 32.81 14.31 10.42
C ASP A 281 31.52 14.28 9.57
N VAL A 282 31.20 13.13 8.97
CA VAL A 282 30.07 13.00 8.03
C VAL A 282 29.28 11.71 8.29
N ILE A 283 27.96 11.81 8.26
CA ILE A 283 27.04 10.67 8.27
C ILE A 283 26.15 10.72 7.03
N VAL A 284 26.19 9.66 6.22
CA VAL A 284 25.25 9.44 5.12
C VAL A 284 24.06 8.62 5.63
N LEU A 285 22.87 9.16 5.42
CA LEU A 285 21.59 8.51 5.68
C LEU A 285 21.00 8.11 4.30
N ASP A 286 21.09 6.82 3.93
CA ASP A 286 20.60 6.34 2.61
C ASP A 286 19.16 5.82 2.66
N GLU A 287 18.36 6.19 1.66
CA GLU A 287 16.91 5.95 1.56
C GLU A 287 16.09 6.42 2.78
N VAL A 288 16.31 7.67 3.22
CA VAL A 288 15.62 8.35 4.35
C VAL A 288 14.09 8.36 4.24
N HIS A 289 13.52 8.12 3.06
CA HIS A 289 12.08 7.93 2.90
C HIS A 289 11.49 6.76 3.71
N TYR A 290 12.33 5.86 4.22
CA TYR A 290 11.97 4.87 5.24
C TYR A 290 11.58 5.47 6.61
N LEU A 291 11.67 6.79 6.82
CA LEU A 291 11.12 7.47 8.00
C LEU A 291 9.60 7.21 8.17
N SER A 292 8.88 6.99 7.06
CA SER A 292 7.45 6.64 7.07
C SER A 292 7.15 5.16 7.38
N ASP A 293 8.15 4.30 7.64
CA ASP A 293 7.96 2.88 7.94
C ASP A 293 7.45 2.67 9.38
N MET A 294 6.30 2.00 9.54
CA MET A 294 5.62 1.84 10.83
C MET A 294 6.42 1.11 11.91
N TYR A 295 7.45 0.33 11.54
CA TYR A 295 8.26 -0.45 12.47
C TYR A 295 9.66 0.15 12.69
N ARG A 296 10.15 0.97 11.75
CA ARG A 296 11.55 1.43 11.71
C ARG A 296 11.73 2.93 11.52
N GLY A 297 10.65 3.69 11.31
CA GLY A 297 10.66 5.14 11.15
C GLY A 297 11.28 5.87 12.35
N THR A 298 10.93 5.48 13.58
CA THR A 298 11.48 6.04 14.83
C THR A 298 13.01 6.04 14.85
N VAL A 299 13.65 5.00 14.30
CA VAL A 299 15.13 4.88 14.27
C VAL A 299 15.78 6.01 13.46
N TRP A 300 15.15 6.44 12.35
CA TRP A 300 15.65 7.59 11.56
C TRP A 300 15.51 8.90 12.32
N GLU A 301 14.38 9.10 13.00
CA GLU A 301 14.13 10.31 13.79
C GLU A 301 15.07 10.41 14.98
N GLU A 302 15.27 9.32 15.73
CA GLU A 302 16.25 9.22 16.82
C GLU A 302 17.68 9.55 16.35
N ILE A 303 18.10 9.06 15.18
CA ILE A 303 19.44 9.36 14.64
C ILE A 303 19.61 10.87 14.41
N VAL A 304 18.64 11.55 13.80
CA VAL A 304 18.72 12.99 13.54
C VAL A 304 18.69 13.81 14.84
N ILE A 305 17.85 13.41 15.81
CA ILE A 305 17.68 14.11 17.09
C ILE A 305 18.91 13.95 18.00
N TYR A 306 19.59 12.79 17.98
CA TYR A 306 20.77 12.54 18.82
C TYR A 306 22.11 12.80 18.13
N CYS A 307 22.14 13.10 16.82
CA CYS A 307 23.38 13.40 16.13
C CYS A 307 24.04 14.69 16.66
N PRO A 308 25.35 14.70 16.95
CA PRO A 308 26.02 15.92 17.41
C PRO A 308 26.10 16.97 16.28
N LYS A 309 25.67 18.21 16.57
CA LYS A 309 25.60 19.35 15.62
C LYS A 309 26.88 19.72 14.86
N LYS A 310 28.02 19.09 15.18
CA LYS A 310 29.31 19.24 14.47
C LYS A 310 29.44 18.33 13.24
N VAL A 311 28.64 17.28 13.15
CA VAL A 311 28.68 16.27 12.07
C VAL A 311 27.84 16.75 10.88
N GLN A 312 28.32 16.60 9.65
CA GLN A 312 27.49 16.88 8.46
C GLN A 312 26.57 15.70 8.14
N LEU A 313 25.29 15.96 7.90
CA LEU A 313 24.31 14.96 7.47
C LEU A 313 24.11 15.02 5.95
N ILE A 314 24.16 13.87 5.29
CA ILE A 314 23.82 13.71 3.85
C ILE A 314 22.66 12.74 3.75
N CYS A 315 21.45 13.26 3.54
CA CYS A 315 20.20 12.50 3.50
C CYS A 315 19.80 12.21 2.05
N LEU A 316 19.96 10.95 1.61
CA LEU A 316 19.51 10.52 0.29
C LEU A 316 18.10 9.95 0.37
N SER A 317 17.16 10.45 -0.44
CA SER A 317 15.75 10.08 -0.39
C SER A 317 15.17 9.82 -1.78
N ALA A 318 14.08 9.07 -1.85
CA ALA A 318 13.27 8.99 -3.07
C ALA A 318 12.58 10.35 -3.34
N THR A 319 11.87 10.48 -4.45
CA THR A 319 10.91 11.58 -4.63
C THR A 319 9.78 11.43 -3.62
N VAL A 320 9.60 12.44 -2.77
CA VAL A 320 8.54 12.55 -1.76
C VAL A 320 7.81 13.88 -1.94
N ALA A 321 6.61 14.05 -1.40
CA ALA A 321 5.82 15.26 -1.61
C ALA A 321 6.29 16.49 -0.79
N ASN A 322 6.92 16.28 0.37
CA ASN A 322 7.33 17.29 1.35
C ASN A 322 8.85 17.23 1.71
N PRO A 323 9.77 17.25 0.74
CA PRO A 323 11.21 17.18 1.01
C PRO A 323 11.75 18.46 1.68
N ASP A 324 11.03 19.56 1.53
CA ASP A 324 11.19 20.86 2.18
C ASP A 324 10.87 20.81 3.69
N GLU A 325 9.78 20.15 4.09
CA GLU A 325 9.50 19.93 5.52
C GLU A 325 10.62 19.08 6.17
N LEU A 326 11.10 18.05 5.48
CA LEU A 326 12.22 17.21 5.96
C LEU A 326 13.52 18.03 6.11
N ALA A 327 13.85 18.87 5.13
CA ALA A 327 15.03 19.73 5.18
C ALA A 327 14.91 20.84 6.23
N GLY A 328 13.73 21.42 6.41
CA GLY A 328 13.45 22.43 7.44
C GLY A 328 13.53 21.88 8.86
N TRP A 329 13.03 20.66 9.09
CA TRP A 329 13.13 19.96 10.36
C TRP A 329 14.58 19.65 10.76
N ILE A 330 15.37 19.06 9.85
CA ILE A 330 16.82 18.84 10.06
C ILE A 330 17.52 20.20 10.24
N GLY A 331 17.12 21.22 9.48
CA GLY A 331 17.57 22.60 9.60
C GLY A 331 17.44 23.18 11.02
N GLN A 332 16.27 23.01 11.63
CA GLN A 332 15.95 23.50 12.97
C GLN A 332 16.71 22.76 14.08
N ILE A 333 16.88 21.44 13.94
CA ILE A 333 17.49 20.60 14.98
C ILE A 333 19.01 20.59 14.84
N HIS A 334 19.53 20.24 13.67
CA HIS A 334 20.94 19.97 13.46
C HIS A 334 21.74 21.20 13.05
N GLY A 335 21.12 22.14 12.33
CA GLY A 335 21.76 23.34 11.78
C GLY A 335 21.66 23.41 10.26
N LYS A 336 22.39 24.35 9.63
CA LYS A 336 22.26 24.71 8.21
C LYS A 336 22.20 23.49 7.29
N THR A 337 21.02 23.29 6.69
CA THR A 337 20.70 22.18 5.81
C THR A 337 20.16 22.73 4.50
N GLU A 338 20.72 22.29 3.36
CA GLU A 338 20.29 22.70 2.02
C GLU A 338 19.50 21.57 1.34
N LEU A 339 18.41 21.91 0.64
CA LEU A 339 17.59 20.97 -0.10
C LEU A 339 18.00 20.96 -1.59
N VAL A 340 18.19 19.77 -2.13
CA VAL A 340 18.39 19.53 -3.57
C VAL A 340 17.34 18.54 -4.07
N THR A 341 16.43 19.03 -4.92
CA THR A 341 15.42 18.20 -5.59
C THR A 341 15.80 17.91 -7.05
N SER A 342 15.30 16.79 -7.59
CA SER A 342 15.29 16.54 -9.02
C SER A 342 14.09 15.67 -9.39
N SER A 343 13.27 16.13 -10.33
CA SER A 343 12.17 15.35 -10.92
C SER A 343 12.61 14.49 -12.11
N ARG A 344 13.74 14.82 -12.74
CA ARG A 344 14.21 14.19 -13.98
C ARG A 344 14.87 12.83 -13.68
N ARG A 345 14.25 11.76 -14.17
CA ARG A 345 14.84 10.41 -14.15
C ARG A 345 15.76 10.20 -15.37
N PRO A 346 16.95 9.58 -15.24
CA PRO A 346 17.87 9.37 -16.38
C PRO A 346 17.29 8.49 -17.49
N VAL A 347 16.49 7.49 -17.11
CA VAL A 347 15.75 6.63 -18.05
C VAL A 347 14.26 6.90 -17.88
N PRO A 348 13.56 7.49 -18.87
CA PRO A 348 12.13 7.80 -18.77
C PRO A 348 11.26 6.54 -18.73
N LEU A 349 10.12 6.62 -18.03
CA LEU A 349 9.17 5.52 -17.89
C LEU A 349 8.05 5.60 -18.94
N THR A 350 7.81 4.50 -19.65
CA THR A 350 6.69 4.35 -20.60
C THR A 350 5.66 3.39 -20.02
N TRP A 351 4.46 3.90 -19.71
CA TRP A 351 3.39 3.15 -19.07
C TRP A 351 2.52 2.38 -20.07
N HIS A 352 2.26 1.11 -19.77
CA HIS A 352 1.47 0.20 -20.58
C HIS A 352 0.41 -0.52 -19.74
N PHE A 353 -0.63 -1.00 -20.41
CA PHE A 353 -1.69 -1.83 -19.85
C PHE A 353 -1.80 -3.13 -20.65
N SER A 354 -1.76 -4.27 -19.97
CA SER A 354 -1.86 -5.60 -20.58
C SER A 354 -3.28 -6.15 -20.49
N THR A 355 -3.90 -6.38 -21.65
CA THR A 355 -5.14 -7.16 -21.79
C THR A 355 -4.85 -8.48 -22.50
N LYS A 356 -5.80 -9.43 -22.39
CA LYS A 356 -5.74 -10.76 -23.02
C LYS A 356 -5.35 -10.78 -24.50
N THR A 357 -5.64 -9.72 -25.25
CA THR A 357 -5.37 -9.63 -26.69
C THR A 357 -4.27 -8.65 -27.06
N SER A 358 -3.84 -7.76 -26.15
CA SER A 358 -2.94 -6.66 -26.50
C SER A 358 -2.23 -6.03 -25.31
N LEU A 359 -0.96 -5.67 -25.51
CA LEU A 359 -0.23 -4.72 -24.67
C LEU A 359 -0.31 -3.32 -25.29
N LEU A 360 -1.03 -2.40 -24.66
CA LEU A 360 -1.29 -1.03 -25.15
C LEU A 360 -0.61 0.03 -24.26
N PRO A 361 -0.28 1.23 -24.77
CA PRO A 361 0.10 2.35 -23.89
C PRO A 361 -1.05 2.69 -22.93
N LEU A 362 -0.74 2.88 -21.65
CA LEU A 362 -1.72 3.28 -20.62
C LEU A 362 -2.19 4.73 -20.83
N LEU A 363 -1.22 5.59 -21.13
CA LEU A 363 -1.40 7.03 -21.33
C LEU A 363 -1.47 7.37 -22.83
N ASP A 364 -1.93 8.57 -23.13
CA ASP A 364 -1.92 9.14 -24.47
C ASP A 364 -0.50 9.63 -24.88
N LYS A 365 -0.37 10.27 -26.05
CA LYS A 365 0.92 10.79 -26.53
C LYS A 365 1.49 11.94 -25.69
N THR A 366 0.65 12.71 -25.00
CA THR A 366 1.06 13.82 -24.13
C THR A 366 1.43 13.38 -22.72
N GLY A 367 1.03 12.17 -22.31
CA GLY A 367 1.17 11.67 -20.94
C GLY A 367 0.17 12.27 -19.94
N LYS A 368 -0.62 13.28 -20.33
CA LYS A 368 -1.57 13.97 -19.43
C LYS A 368 -2.87 13.19 -19.22
N HIS A 369 -3.23 12.24 -20.09
CA HIS A 369 -4.53 11.55 -20.05
C HIS A 369 -4.46 10.05 -20.32
N MET A 370 -5.49 9.31 -19.88
CA MET A 370 -5.65 7.88 -20.21
C MET A 370 -5.86 7.67 -21.71
N ASN A 371 -5.22 6.65 -22.27
CA ASN A 371 -5.43 6.21 -23.64
C ASN A 371 -6.90 5.83 -23.88
N ARG A 372 -7.59 6.54 -24.79
CA ARG A 372 -9.01 6.31 -25.13
C ARG A 372 -9.32 4.86 -25.50
N ARG A 373 -8.35 4.10 -26.06
CA ARG A 373 -8.50 2.68 -26.42
C ARG A 373 -8.67 1.73 -25.22
N LEU A 374 -8.37 2.20 -24.00
CA LEU A 374 -8.51 1.43 -22.76
C LEU A 374 -9.80 1.76 -21.99
N SER A 375 -10.54 2.80 -22.39
CA SER A 375 -11.80 3.16 -21.73
C SER A 375 -12.85 2.07 -21.90
N VAL A 376 -13.69 1.85 -20.86
CA VAL A 376 -14.78 0.84 -20.92
C VAL A 376 -15.71 1.10 -22.10
N ASN A 377 -15.95 2.38 -22.43
CA ASN A 377 -16.73 2.81 -23.61
C ASN A 377 -16.15 2.33 -24.96
N TYR A 378 -14.83 2.24 -25.10
CA TYR A 378 -14.19 1.75 -26.34
C TYR A 378 -14.16 0.22 -26.41
N LEU A 379 -13.92 -0.44 -25.26
CA LEU A 379 -14.03 -1.89 -25.15
C LEU A 379 -15.45 -2.37 -25.46
N GLN A 380 -16.48 -1.62 -25.04
CA GLN A 380 -17.89 -1.88 -25.37
C GLN A 380 -18.14 -1.83 -26.89
N LEU A 381 -17.65 -0.82 -27.61
CA LEU A 381 -17.83 -0.67 -29.06
C LEU A 381 -17.18 -1.81 -29.86
N ASN A 382 -16.03 -2.31 -29.40
CA ASN A 382 -15.39 -3.48 -29.99
C ASN A 382 -16.16 -4.77 -29.68
N ALA A 383 -16.66 -4.92 -28.44
CA ALA A 383 -17.45 -6.08 -28.03
C ALA A 383 -18.83 -6.17 -28.73
N SER A 384 -19.44 -5.03 -29.08
CA SER A 384 -20.69 -4.98 -29.85
C SER A 384 -20.50 -5.21 -31.36
N GLY A 385 -19.29 -5.58 -31.80
CA GLY A 385 -18.97 -5.91 -33.21
C GLY A 385 -19.18 -4.77 -34.20
N THR A 386 -19.35 -3.53 -33.70
CA THR A 386 -19.84 -2.40 -34.47
C THR A 386 -18.66 -1.78 -35.21
N LYS A 387 -18.39 -2.26 -36.43
CA LYS A 387 -17.26 -1.79 -37.26
C LYS A 387 -17.26 -0.27 -37.35
N SER A 388 -16.23 0.36 -36.77
CA SER A 388 -15.94 1.76 -37.07
C SER A 388 -15.71 1.88 -38.57
N TYR A 389 -16.52 2.70 -39.23
CA TYR A 389 -16.21 3.12 -40.59
C TYR A 389 -14.83 3.80 -40.61
N LYS A 390 -14.11 3.66 -41.71
CA LYS A 390 -12.83 4.34 -41.89
C LYS A 390 -13.06 5.84 -41.93
N ASP A 391 -12.23 6.56 -41.19
CA ASP A 391 -11.94 7.97 -41.47
C ASP A 391 -10.93 7.99 -42.63
N ASP A 392 -11.43 8.25 -43.85
CA ASP A 392 -10.65 8.46 -45.06
C ASP A 392 -11.46 9.36 -46.00
N GLY A 393 -10.88 10.50 -46.42
CA GLY A 393 -11.65 11.66 -46.85
C GLY A 393 -11.80 11.81 -48.35
N SER A 394 -13.04 11.99 -48.84
CA SER A 394 -13.25 12.64 -50.15
C SER A 394 -14.57 13.43 -50.23
N ARG A 395 -14.50 14.62 -50.83
CA ARG A 395 -15.63 15.53 -51.07
C ARG A 395 -16.30 15.19 -52.41
N ARG A 396 -17.65 15.17 -52.50
CA ARG A 396 -18.45 16.11 -53.35
C ARG A 396 -19.93 15.73 -53.63
N ARG A 397 -20.75 16.79 -53.65
CA ARG A 397 -21.89 17.09 -54.57
C ARG A 397 -23.21 16.28 -54.51
N SER A 398 -24.17 16.91 -53.81
CA SER A 398 -25.59 17.13 -54.18
C SER A 398 -26.08 16.73 -55.59
N SER A 399 -27.26 16.11 -55.64
CA SER A 399 -28.26 16.34 -56.70
C SER A 399 -29.70 16.23 -56.15
N ARG A 400 -30.70 16.81 -56.83
CA ARG A 400 -32.10 16.96 -56.35
C ARG A 400 -33.08 16.02 -57.06
N ARG A 401 -34.04 15.43 -56.33
CA ARG A 401 -35.48 15.10 -56.68
C ARG A 401 -35.99 13.88 -55.88
N ARG A 402 -37.30 13.60 -55.67
CA ARG A 402 -38.53 14.42 -55.50
C ARG A 402 -39.73 13.48 -55.20
N ALA A 403 -40.46 13.70 -54.10
CA ALA A 403 -41.72 13.00 -53.70
C ALA A 403 -41.57 11.49 -53.33
N SER A 404 -42.48 10.83 -52.57
CA SER A 404 -43.71 11.28 -51.90
C SER A 404 -43.90 10.66 -50.49
N GLU A 405 -44.84 11.24 -49.71
CA GLU A 405 -45.72 10.62 -48.69
C GLU A 405 -45.18 9.98 -47.37
N MET A 406 -45.56 10.65 -46.27
CA MET A 406 -46.49 10.13 -45.24
C MET A 406 -45.98 9.13 -44.18
N SER A 407 -45.51 9.64 -43.04
CA SER A 407 -46.15 9.42 -41.71
C SER A 407 -45.41 10.18 -40.59
N TYR A 408 -46.07 10.37 -39.44
CA TYR A 408 -45.47 10.92 -38.22
C TYR A 408 -44.91 9.78 -37.35
N ASP A 409 -43.62 9.85 -36.99
CA ASP A 409 -43.16 9.58 -35.62
C ASP A 409 -41.80 10.27 -35.36
N ASP A 410 -41.74 11.18 -34.38
CA ASP A 410 -40.49 11.87 -34.01
C ASP A 410 -39.73 11.05 -32.97
N SER A 411 -39.05 10.03 -33.45
CA SER A 411 -38.09 9.24 -32.68
C SER A 411 -36.67 9.80 -32.82
N THR A 412 -36.48 11.09 -32.54
CA THR A 412 -35.15 11.72 -32.40
C THR A 412 -34.35 11.02 -31.30
N GLY A 413 -33.55 10.02 -31.72
CA GLY A 413 -32.87 9.05 -30.87
C GLY A 413 -31.67 9.60 -30.12
N ASN A 414 -31.89 10.53 -29.20
CA ASN A 414 -30.93 10.86 -28.16
C ASN A 414 -30.73 9.62 -27.26
N MET A 415 -29.76 8.78 -27.64
CA MET A 415 -29.30 7.62 -26.89
C MET A 415 -28.57 8.07 -25.63
N SER A 416 -29.32 8.61 -24.67
CA SER A 416 -28.88 8.92 -23.32
C SER A 416 -28.39 7.64 -22.66
N ARG A 417 -27.08 7.40 -22.76
CA ARG A 417 -26.42 6.19 -22.25
C ARG A 417 -26.80 6.01 -20.78
N ARG A 418 -27.61 4.99 -20.49
CA ARG A 418 -27.83 4.56 -19.10
C ARG A 418 -26.47 4.21 -18.50
N PRO A 419 -26.09 4.74 -17.33
CA PRO A 419 -24.88 4.28 -16.65
C PRO A 419 -25.00 2.77 -16.41
N LEU A 420 -23.94 2.03 -16.73
CA LEU A 420 -23.90 0.57 -16.57
C LEU A 420 -24.03 0.17 -15.10
N SER A 421 -24.55 -1.03 -14.84
CA SER A 421 -24.43 -1.62 -13.52
C SER A 421 -22.97 -1.96 -13.23
N LYS A 422 -22.56 -1.91 -11.95
CA LYS A 422 -21.24 -2.39 -11.51
C LYS A 422 -20.98 -3.83 -11.98
N ASN A 423 -22.03 -4.64 -12.11
CA ASN A 423 -21.95 -6.02 -12.57
C ASN A 423 -21.55 -6.15 -14.05
N ASP A 424 -22.05 -5.27 -14.93
CA ASP A 424 -21.73 -5.28 -16.36
C ASP A 424 -20.25 -4.92 -16.59
N ILE A 425 -19.77 -3.92 -15.84
CA ILE A 425 -18.37 -3.46 -15.85
C ILE A 425 -17.45 -4.61 -15.38
N ASN A 426 -17.80 -5.30 -14.29
CA ASN A 426 -17.07 -6.45 -13.78
C ASN A 426 -17.03 -7.64 -14.77
N LEU A 427 -18.11 -7.88 -15.53
CA LEU A 427 -18.14 -8.88 -16.60
C LEU A 427 -17.18 -8.53 -17.74
N ILE A 428 -17.14 -7.27 -18.17
CA ILE A 428 -16.20 -6.79 -19.19
C ILE A 428 -14.75 -6.97 -18.72
N HIS A 429 -14.40 -6.52 -17.52
CA HIS A 429 -13.03 -6.67 -16.99
C HIS A 429 -12.59 -8.14 -16.92
N ARG A 430 -13.44 -9.05 -16.43
CA ARG A 430 -13.16 -10.49 -16.39
C ARG A 430 -12.87 -11.09 -17.78
N SER A 431 -13.50 -10.59 -18.84
CA SER A 431 -13.25 -11.07 -20.21
C SER A 431 -11.85 -10.69 -20.75
N GLN A 432 -11.26 -9.61 -20.22
CA GLN A 432 -10.02 -9.00 -20.71
C GLN A 432 -8.77 -9.38 -19.91
N VAL A 433 -8.89 -10.17 -18.85
CA VAL A 433 -7.75 -10.62 -18.02
C VAL A 433 -6.81 -11.52 -18.85
N PRO A 434 -5.54 -11.14 -19.06
CA PRO A 434 -4.56 -11.98 -19.76
C PRO A 434 -4.10 -13.14 -18.89
N GLN A 435 -3.65 -14.22 -19.51
CA GLN A 435 -2.77 -15.19 -18.85
C GLN A 435 -1.33 -14.64 -18.79
N ILE A 436 -0.51 -15.24 -17.92
CA ILE A 436 0.91 -14.90 -17.79
C ILE A 436 1.63 -15.09 -19.14
N THR A 437 1.33 -16.19 -19.84
CA THR A 437 1.82 -16.51 -21.19
C THR A 437 1.54 -15.41 -22.21
N ASP A 438 0.32 -14.85 -22.20
CA ASP A 438 -0.13 -13.86 -23.20
C ASP A 438 0.71 -12.58 -23.07
N THR A 439 0.93 -12.14 -21.83
CA THR A 439 1.77 -10.97 -21.53
C THR A 439 3.25 -11.25 -21.80
N LEU A 440 3.77 -12.43 -21.42
CA LEU A 440 5.16 -12.81 -21.71
C LEU A 440 5.45 -12.86 -23.21
N TRP A 441 4.49 -13.33 -24.02
CA TRP A 441 4.61 -13.31 -25.48
C TRP A 441 4.60 -11.88 -26.04
N HIS A 442 3.71 -10.99 -25.55
CA HIS A 442 3.73 -9.56 -25.91
C HIS A 442 5.03 -8.85 -25.52
N LEU A 443 5.71 -9.31 -24.46
CA LEU A 443 7.02 -8.77 -24.04
C LEU A 443 8.17 -9.31 -24.89
N LYS A 444 8.24 -10.64 -25.10
CA LYS A 444 9.29 -11.28 -25.92
C LYS A 444 9.24 -10.81 -27.38
N SER A 445 8.04 -10.60 -27.94
CA SER A 445 7.84 -10.07 -29.30
C SER A 445 8.15 -8.58 -29.49
N ARG A 446 8.44 -7.85 -28.40
CA ARG A 446 8.78 -6.40 -28.42
C ARG A 446 10.16 -6.10 -27.80
N ASP A 447 10.98 -7.12 -27.56
CA ASP A 447 12.26 -7.04 -26.84
C ASP A 447 12.16 -6.33 -25.46
N MET A 448 11.06 -6.55 -24.74
CA MET A 448 10.81 -5.91 -23.44
C MET A 448 11.34 -6.75 -22.25
N LEU A 449 12.37 -7.57 -22.46
CA LEU A 449 13.03 -8.39 -21.43
C LEU A 449 14.46 -7.85 -21.15
N PRO A 450 15.05 -8.09 -19.96
CA PRO A 450 14.50 -8.82 -18.82
C PRO A 450 13.43 -8.04 -18.05
N ALA A 451 12.57 -8.75 -17.33
CA ALA A 451 11.43 -8.19 -16.61
C ALA A 451 11.31 -8.67 -15.16
N ILE A 452 10.85 -7.77 -14.28
CA ILE A 452 10.40 -8.10 -12.92
C ILE A 452 8.88 -8.08 -12.89
N TRP A 453 8.26 -9.12 -12.34
CA TRP A 453 6.82 -9.28 -12.25
C TRP A 453 6.37 -9.32 -10.79
N PHE A 454 5.82 -8.21 -10.31
CA PHE A 454 5.34 -8.07 -8.93
C PHE A 454 3.99 -8.78 -8.72
N ILE A 455 3.97 -9.75 -7.80
CA ILE A 455 2.81 -10.48 -7.33
C ILE A 455 2.79 -10.44 -5.80
N PHE A 456 1.73 -9.88 -5.20
CA PHE A 456 1.57 -9.73 -3.74
C PHE A 456 1.22 -11.04 -3.01
N SER A 457 1.80 -12.15 -3.44
CA SER A 457 1.63 -13.48 -2.84
C SER A 457 2.84 -14.36 -3.16
N ARG A 458 3.49 -14.91 -2.12
CA ARG A 458 4.62 -15.83 -2.28
C ARG A 458 4.22 -17.08 -3.08
N LYS A 459 3.12 -17.73 -2.67
CA LYS A 459 2.50 -18.84 -3.40
C LYS A 459 2.09 -18.46 -4.82
N GLY A 460 1.73 -17.20 -5.07
CA GLY A 460 1.48 -16.67 -6.41
C GLY A 460 2.72 -16.63 -7.29
N CYS A 461 3.88 -16.24 -6.74
CA CYS A 461 5.17 -16.29 -7.43
C CYS A 461 5.59 -17.74 -7.72
N ASP A 462 5.52 -18.62 -6.71
CA ASP A 462 5.79 -20.06 -6.85
C ASP A 462 4.96 -20.68 -8.00
N ALA A 463 3.64 -20.44 -7.99
CA ALA A 463 2.72 -20.95 -8.99
C ALA A 463 2.94 -20.33 -10.37
N ALA A 464 3.38 -19.06 -10.45
CA ALA A 464 3.72 -18.42 -11.72
C ALA A 464 4.94 -19.07 -12.38
N VAL A 465 6.01 -19.36 -11.62
CA VAL A 465 7.17 -20.12 -12.12
C VAL A 465 6.75 -21.50 -12.61
N GLN A 466 5.96 -22.24 -11.83
CA GLN A 466 5.46 -23.57 -12.21
C GLN A 466 4.55 -23.54 -13.44
N TYR A 467 3.76 -22.48 -13.62
CA TYR A 467 2.89 -22.30 -14.78
C TYR A 467 3.66 -22.01 -16.07
N VAL A 468 4.83 -21.35 -15.99
CA VAL A 468 5.63 -20.98 -17.18
C VAL A 468 6.88 -21.83 -17.39
N GLN A 469 7.14 -22.84 -16.54
CA GLN A 469 8.31 -23.74 -16.54
C GLN A 469 8.58 -24.52 -17.85
N ASP A 470 7.68 -24.44 -18.83
CA ASP A 470 7.72 -25.12 -20.13
C ASP A 470 7.86 -24.11 -21.30
N ASN A 471 7.98 -22.81 -21.01
CA ASN A 471 8.22 -21.75 -22.00
C ASN A 471 9.70 -21.39 -22.04
N ASN A 472 10.43 -21.80 -23.07
CA ASN A 472 11.86 -21.46 -23.15
C ASN A 472 12.08 -19.96 -23.44
N LEU A 473 12.73 -19.26 -22.51
CA LEU A 473 13.18 -17.87 -22.65
C LEU A 473 14.69 -17.73 -22.90
N LEU A 474 15.45 -18.82 -22.76
CA LEU A 474 16.91 -18.88 -22.97
C LEU A 474 17.25 -19.48 -24.34
N ASP A 475 18.49 -19.30 -24.78
CA ASP A 475 19.10 -20.19 -25.78
C ASP A 475 19.84 -21.38 -25.11
N ASP A 476 20.33 -22.32 -25.93
CA ASP A 476 20.99 -23.54 -25.44
C ASP A 476 22.34 -23.27 -24.74
N CYS A 477 23.00 -22.15 -25.05
CA CYS A 477 24.25 -21.71 -24.42
C CYS A 477 23.96 -21.07 -23.05
N GLU A 478 23.00 -20.15 -22.99
CA GLU A 478 22.51 -19.56 -21.73
C GLU A 478 21.98 -20.64 -20.77
N MET A 479 21.21 -21.60 -21.29
CA MET A 479 20.75 -22.76 -20.50
C MET A 479 21.93 -23.58 -19.97
N SER A 480 22.98 -23.77 -20.78
CA SER A 480 24.19 -24.49 -20.37
C SER A 480 25.00 -23.74 -19.30
N GLU A 481 25.05 -22.40 -19.36
CA GLU A 481 25.63 -21.57 -18.29
C GLU A 481 24.82 -21.68 -17.00
N VAL A 482 23.49 -21.59 -17.04
CA VAL A 482 22.63 -21.75 -15.85
C VAL A 482 22.82 -23.15 -15.25
N GLN A 483 22.90 -24.21 -16.07
CA GLN A 483 23.22 -25.55 -15.58
C GLN A 483 24.58 -25.62 -14.89
N LEU A 484 25.60 -24.94 -15.43
CA LEU A 484 26.97 -24.96 -14.87
C LEU A 484 27.04 -24.15 -13.56
N ALA A 485 26.38 -22.99 -13.51
CA ALA A 485 26.24 -22.18 -12.30
C ALA A 485 25.50 -22.95 -11.21
N LEU A 486 24.37 -23.60 -11.54
CA LEU A 486 23.61 -24.42 -10.60
C LEU A 486 24.40 -25.65 -10.12
N LYS A 487 25.20 -26.29 -10.99
CA LYS A 487 26.12 -27.38 -10.59
C LYS A 487 27.16 -26.89 -9.58
N ARG A 488 27.75 -25.70 -9.78
CA ARG A 488 28.68 -25.07 -8.82
C ARG A 488 27.97 -24.73 -7.49
N PHE A 489 26.81 -24.09 -7.56
CA PHE A 489 26.01 -23.76 -6.38
C PHE A 489 25.63 -25.01 -5.57
N ARG A 490 25.26 -26.12 -6.23
CA ARG A 490 24.95 -27.40 -5.58
C ARG A 490 26.12 -28.06 -4.86
N ILE A 491 27.34 -27.88 -5.37
CA ILE A 491 28.54 -28.41 -4.72
C ILE A 491 28.89 -27.57 -3.48
N LYS A 492 28.65 -26.25 -3.51
CA LYS A 492 28.94 -25.35 -2.39
C LYS A 492 27.85 -25.35 -1.30
N TYR A 493 26.57 -25.35 -1.71
CA TYR A 493 25.41 -25.13 -0.84
C TYR A 493 24.30 -26.18 -1.08
N PRO A 494 24.53 -27.47 -0.75
CA PRO A 494 23.63 -28.58 -1.10
C PRO A 494 22.27 -28.58 -0.36
N ASP A 495 22.12 -27.74 0.67
CA ASP A 495 20.88 -27.57 1.45
C ASP A 495 20.12 -26.28 1.10
N ALA A 496 20.73 -25.38 0.31
CA ALA A 496 20.12 -24.11 -0.09
C ALA A 496 19.39 -24.16 -1.44
N ILE A 497 19.24 -25.35 -2.05
CA ILE A 497 18.62 -25.52 -3.37
C ILE A 497 17.14 -25.80 -3.24
N ARG A 498 16.35 -24.95 -3.89
CA ARG A 498 14.92 -25.12 -4.03
C ARG A 498 14.60 -25.94 -5.29
N GLU A 499 14.69 -27.27 -5.19
CA GLU A 499 14.56 -28.20 -6.33
C GLU A 499 13.27 -27.99 -7.15
N THR A 500 12.17 -27.58 -6.51
CA THR A 500 10.90 -27.24 -7.18
C THR A 500 10.97 -26.03 -8.12
N ALA A 501 11.98 -25.17 -7.99
CA ALA A 501 12.23 -24.02 -8.86
C ALA A 501 13.27 -24.29 -9.95
N VAL A 502 14.05 -25.39 -9.87
CA VAL A 502 15.16 -25.69 -10.80
C VAL A 502 14.69 -25.79 -12.26
N LYS A 503 13.55 -26.42 -12.53
CA LYS A 503 13.00 -26.51 -13.90
C LYS A 503 12.71 -25.13 -14.50
N GLY A 504 12.10 -24.22 -13.73
CA GLY A 504 11.84 -22.85 -14.16
C GLY A 504 13.11 -22.04 -14.39
N LEU A 505 14.10 -22.20 -13.48
CA LEU A 505 15.39 -21.51 -13.58
C LEU A 505 16.11 -21.88 -14.88
N LEU A 506 16.08 -23.16 -15.26
CA LEU A 506 16.60 -23.68 -16.54
C LEU A 506 15.85 -23.19 -17.79
N GLN A 507 14.75 -22.45 -17.65
CA GLN A 507 14.05 -21.76 -18.74
C GLN A 507 14.16 -20.23 -18.63
N GLY A 508 15.02 -19.73 -17.72
CA GLY A 508 15.26 -18.29 -17.52
C GLY A 508 14.23 -17.61 -16.62
N VAL A 509 13.56 -18.37 -15.74
CA VAL A 509 12.46 -17.86 -14.89
C VAL A 509 12.69 -18.22 -13.41
N ALA A 510 12.57 -17.25 -12.50
CA ALA A 510 12.76 -17.46 -11.07
C ALA A 510 11.69 -16.79 -10.19
N ALA A 511 11.62 -17.18 -8.91
CA ALA A 511 10.78 -16.54 -7.89
C ALA A 511 11.63 -15.91 -6.77
N HIS A 512 11.35 -14.65 -6.44
CA HIS A 512 12.09 -13.87 -5.42
C HIS A 512 11.13 -13.33 -4.35
N HIS A 513 11.16 -13.93 -3.16
CA HIS A 513 10.32 -13.50 -2.04
C HIS A 513 10.89 -13.91 -0.69
N ALA A 514 10.37 -13.32 0.40
CA ALA A 514 10.83 -13.57 1.78
C ALA A 514 10.86 -15.06 2.21
N GLY A 515 10.01 -15.92 1.62
CA GLY A 515 10.01 -17.37 1.87
C GLY A 515 11.13 -18.18 1.19
N CYS A 516 11.97 -17.56 0.35
CA CYS A 516 13.16 -18.19 -0.21
C CYS A 516 14.36 -17.95 0.71
N LEU A 517 15.23 -18.96 0.87
CA LEU A 517 16.51 -18.80 1.58
C LEU A 517 17.35 -17.64 0.99
N PRO A 518 18.06 -16.83 1.83
CA PRO A 518 18.88 -15.73 1.34
C PRO A 518 19.92 -16.15 0.29
N LEU A 519 20.65 -17.26 0.49
CA LEU A 519 21.58 -17.81 -0.52
C LEU A 519 20.92 -18.04 -1.88
N TRP A 520 19.72 -18.61 -1.90
CA TRP A 520 18.97 -18.87 -3.13
C TRP A 520 18.52 -17.57 -3.83
N LYS A 521 18.15 -16.54 -3.06
CA LYS A 521 17.84 -15.21 -3.61
C LYS A 521 19.08 -14.54 -4.20
N SER A 522 20.21 -14.54 -3.49
CA SER A 522 21.46 -13.95 -4.00
C SER A 522 21.99 -14.67 -5.25
N PHE A 523 21.75 -15.97 -5.38
CA PHE A 523 22.03 -16.71 -6.61
C PHE A 523 21.11 -16.32 -7.78
N ILE A 524 19.81 -16.10 -7.52
CA ILE A 524 18.88 -15.56 -8.52
C ILE A 524 19.28 -14.12 -8.92
N GLU A 525 19.70 -13.29 -7.96
CA GLU A 525 20.18 -11.92 -8.19
C GLU A 525 21.43 -11.91 -9.09
N GLU A 526 22.42 -12.77 -8.83
CA GLU A 526 23.60 -12.94 -9.70
C GLU A 526 23.21 -13.34 -11.13
N LEU A 527 22.37 -14.37 -11.28
CA LEU A 527 21.94 -14.84 -12.61
C LEU A 527 21.07 -13.82 -13.35
N PHE A 528 20.29 -12.99 -12.64
CA PHE A 528 19.53 -11.90 -13.26
C PHE A 528 20.44 -10.75 -13.70
N GLN A 529 21.42 -10.35 -12.89
CA GLN A 529 22.43 -9.35 -13.25
C GLN A 529 23.26 -9.79 -14.47
N ARG A 530 23.58 -11.10 -14.57
CA ARG A 530 24.21 -11.73 -15.74
C ARG A 530 23.27 -11.90 -16.96
N GLY A 531 22.00 -11.53 -16.85
CA GLY A 531 21.01 -11.68 -17.93
C GLY A 531 20.55 -13.12 -18.22
N LEU A 532 20.97 -14.09 -17.40
CA LEU A 532 20.63 -15.52 -17.49
C LEU A 532 19.25 -15.86 -16.88
N VAL A 533 18.64 -14.92 -16.16
CA VAL A 533 17.21 -14.97 -15.80
C VAL A 533 16.50 -13.82 -16.51
N LYS A 534 15.57 -14.15 -17.40
CA LYS A 534 14.81 -13.18 -18.20
C LYS A 534 13.59 -12.65 -17.46
N VAL A 535 13.01 -13.43 -16.54
CA VAL A 535 11.81 -13.06 -15.76
C VAL A 535 11.96 -13.46 -14.30
N VAL A 536 11.73 -12.52 -13.38
CA VAL A 536 11.63 -12.81 -11.93
C VAL A 536 10.24 -12.46 -11.42
N PHE A 537 9.51 -13.44 -10.90
CA PHE A 537 8.26 -13.23 -10.17
C PHE A 537 8.60 -12.86 -8.72
N ALA A 538 8.24 -11.65 -8.30
CA ALA A 538 8.71 -11.06 -7.06
C ALA A 538 7.58 -10.59 -6.14
N THR A 539 7.80 -10.64 -4.83
CA THR A 539 7.01 -9.84 -3.88
C THR A 539 7.53 -8.40 -3.80
N GLU A 540 6.66 -7.50 -3.33
CA GLU A 540 6.90 -6.06 -3.07
C GLU A 540 8.27 -5.76 -2.43
N THR A 541 8.74 -6.63 -1.53
CA THR A 541 10.07 -6.59 -0.89
C THR A 541 11.27 -6.37 -1.85
N LEU A 542 11.18 -6.79 -3.11
CA LEU A 542 12.25 -6.57 -4.10
C LEU A 542 12.32 -5.11 -4.58
N ALA A 543 11.19 -4.38 -4.56
CA ALA A 543 11.13 -2.99 -4.99
C ALA A 543 11.92 -2.04 -4.07
N ALA A 544 12.20 -2.45 -2.83
CA ALA A 544 12.55 -1.54 -1.75
C ALA A 544 14.05 -1.42 -1.41
N GLY A 545 14.97 -2.25 -1.94
CA GLY A 545 16.39 -2.07 -1.60
C GLY A 545 17.46 -3.07 -2.10
N ILE A 546 17.34 -3.63 -3.31
CA ILE A 546 18.41 -4.44 -3.93
C ILE A 546 18.73 -3.85 -5.32
N ASN A 547 20.00 -3.82 -5.75
CA ASN A 547 20.38 -3.34 -7.09
C ASN A 547 20.11 -4.39 -8.18
N MET A 548 18.82 -4.58 -8.49
CA MET A 548 18.34 -5.48 -9.54
C MET A 548 17.43 -4.69 -10.53
N PRO A 549 18.00 -3.84 -11.41
CA PRO A 549 17.24 -3.09 -12.40
C PRO A 549 16.92 -3.95 -13.63
N ALA A 550 15.69 -3.84 -14.14
CA ALA A 550 15.18 -4.59 -15.29
C ALA A 550 14.85 -3.65 -16.46
N ARG A 551 14.65 -4.17 -17.69
CA ARG A 551 14.10 -3.36 -18.78
C ARG A 551 12.62 -3.03 -18.53
N THR A 552 11.88 -3.99 -17.95
CA THR A 552 10.44 -3.88 -17.68
C THR A 552 10.09 -4.20 -16.23
N ALA A 553 9.17 -3.43 -15.64
CA ALA A 553 8.49 -3.76 -14.38
C ALA A 553 7.00 -4.02 -14.65
N ILE A 554 6.47 -5.14 -14.15
CA ILE A 554 5.10 -5.60 -14.36
C ILE A 554 4.40 -5.67 -13.01
N ILE A 555 3.22 -5.05 -12.87
CA ILE A 555 2.42 -5.06 -11.64
C ILE A 555 1.11 -5.82 -11.90
N ALA A 556 0.90 -6.93 -11.19
CA ALA A 556 -0.17 -7.89 -11.47
C ALA A 556 -1.58 -7.49 -11.01
N SER A 557 -1.70 -6.53 -10.09
CA SER A 557 -2.95 -6.04 -9.49
C SER A 557 -2.67 -4.71 -8.78
N LEU A 558 -3.72 -3.92 -8.51
CA LEU A 558 -3.62 -2.66 -7.76
C LEU A 558 -4.02 -2.82 -6.28
N SER A 559 -4.24 -4.05 -5.80
CA SER A 559 -4.53 -4.34 -4.40
C SER A 559 -3.70 -5.49 -3.85
N LYS A 560 -3.30 -5.34 -2.58
CA LYS A 560 -2.67 -6.38 -1.77
C LYS A 560 -3.61 -6.82 -0.66
N ARG A 561 -3.25 -7.91 0.02
CA ARG A 561 -4.04 -8.47 1.13
C ARG A 561 -3.31 -8.20 2.44
N SER A 562 -3.76 -7.19 3.17
CA SER A 562 -3.38 -6.92 4.55
C SER A 562 -4.15 -7.84 5.50
N ASP A 563 -3.75 -7.89 6.76
CA ASP A 563 -4.51 -8.60 7.80
C ASP A 563 -5.85 -7.90 8.11
N SER A 564 -5.99 -6.62 7.72
CA SER A 564 -7.25 -5.85 7.71
C SER A 564 -8.15 -6.08 6.48
N GLY A 565 -7.73 -6.89 5.49
CA GLY A 565 -8.55 -7.23 4.33
C GLY A 565 -7.85 -6.99 2.98
N ARG A 566 -8.51 -6.24 2.08
CA ARG A 566 -7.94 -5.82 0.79
C ARG A 566 -7.63 -4.33 0.84
N THR A 567 -6.36 -3.98 0.69
CA THR A 567 -5.87 -2.60 0.60
C THR A 567 -5.43 -2.30 -0.82
N GLN A 568 -5.71 -1.10 -1.32
CA GLN A 568 -5.12 -0.63 -2.57
C GLN A 568 -3.66 -0.24 -2.33
N LEU A 569 -2.83 -0.38 -3.37
CA LEU A 569 -1.45 0.08 -3.36
C LEU A 569 -1.40 1.60 -3.31
N SER A 570 -0.43 2.14 -2.59
CA SER A 570 -0.17 3.58 -2.56
C SER A 570 0.55 4.05 -3.85
N PRO A 571 0.46 5.33 -4.23
CA PRO A 571 1.25 5.87 -5.34
C PRO A 571 2.75 5.68 -5.12
N ASN A 572 3.24 5.87 -3.90
CA ASN A 572 4.66 5.71 -3.56
C ASN A 572 5.12 4.24 -3.78
N GLU A 573 4.32 3.26 -3.36
CA GLU A 573 4.58 1.83 -3.63
C GLU A 573 4.60 1.52 -5.13
N LEU A 574 3.64 2.09 -5.89
CA LEU A 574 3.57 1.94 -7.35
C LEU A 574 4.80 2.53 -8.05
N PHE A 575 5.23 3.73 -7.66
CA PHE A 575 6.41 4.39 -8.21
C PHE A 575 7.74 3.74 -7.79
N GLN A 576 7.83 3.15 -6.58
CA GLN A 576 8.98 2.32 -6.18
C GLN A 576 9.12 1.07 -7.06
N MET A 577 8.03 0.34 -7.31
CA MET A 577 8.03 -0.82 -8.22
C MET A 577 8.35 -0.41 -9.67
N ALA A 578 7.70 0.64 -10.18
CA ALA A 578 7.94 1.17 -11.52
C ALA A 578 9.39 1.68 -11.70
N GLY A 579 9.98 2.23 -10.63
CA GLY A 579 11.38 2.67 -10.56
C GLY A 579 12.43 1.58 -10.74
N ARG A 580 12.02 0.30 -10.83
CA ARG A 580 12.88 -0.84 -11.21
C ARG A 580 12.98 -1.07 -12.72
N ALA A 581 12.18 -0.37 -13.55
CA ALA A 581 12.25 -0.45 -15.01
C ALA A 581 13.21 0.57 -15.63
N GLY A 582 13.99 0.15 -16.63
CA GLY A 582 15.01 0.95 -17.32
C GLY A 582 16.36 0.95 -16.60
N ARG A 583 17.35 0.27 -17.18
CA ARG A 583 18.73 0.20 -16.70
C ARG A 583 19.54 1.40 -17.22
N ARG A 584 20.06 2.26 -16.32
CA ARG A 584 20.89 3.43 -16.69
C ARG A 584 22.11 2.96 -17.51
N GLY A 585 22.33 3.56 -18.68
CA GLY A 585 23.42 3.20 -19.59
C GLY A 585 23.18 1.98 -20.49
N ILE A 586 22.01 1.31 -20.41
CA ILE A 586 21.70 0.11 -21.21
C ILE A 586 20.34 0.23 -21.93
N ASP A 587 19.31 0.78 -21.26
CA ASP A 587 17.98 0.95 -21.85
C ASP A 587 17.67 2.44 -22.06
N GLU A 588 17.24 2.84 -23.26
CA GLU A 588 16.75 4.20 -23.53
C GLU A 588 15.47 4.54 -22.75
N ARG A 589 14.64 3.53 -22.47
CA ARG A 589 13.32 3.68 -21.84
C ARG A 589 13.06 2.51 -20.89
N GLY A 590 12.48 2.81 -19.74
CA GLY A 590 11.97 1.80 -18.81
C GLY A 590 10.49 1.54 -19.08
N HIS A 591 10.10 0.28 -19.19
CA HIS A 591 8.71 -0.06 -19.48
C HIS A 591 7.97 -0.46 -18.20
N VAL A 592 6.83 0.18 -17.92
CA VAL A 592 5.94 -0.23 -16.83
C VAL A 592 4.71 -0.90 -17.44
N VAL A 593 4.30 -2.06 -16.93
CA VAL A 593 3.15 -2.83 -17.43
C VAL A 593 2.20 -3.13 -16.29
N LEU A 594 1.00 -2.55 -16.35
CA LEU A 594 -0.08 -2.83 -15.41
C LEU A 594 -1.01 -3.89 -16.02
N VAL A 595 -1.41 -4.90 -15.25
CA VAL A 595 -2.19 -6.04 -15.76
C VAL A 595 -3.68 -5.88 -15.43
N GLN A 596 -4.55 -6.10 -16.42
CA GLN A 596 -6.00 -6.14 -16.23
C GLN A 596 -6.40 -7.25 -15.25
N SER A 597 -7.02 -6.89 -14.11
CA SER A 597 -7.49 -7.85 -13.11
C SER A 597 -9.01 -8.04 -13.14
N PRO A 598 -9.59 -9.04 -12.46
CA PRO A 598 -11.05 -9.23 -12.40
C PRO A 598 -11.83 -8.11 -11.69
N TYR A 599 -11.14 -7.15 -11.07
CA TYR A 599 -11.70 -6.09 -10.22
C TYR A 599 -11.14 -4.69 -10.55
N GLU A 600 -10.01 -4.60 -11.27
CA GLU A 600 -9.26 -3.36 -11.50
C GLU A 600 -8.97 -3.19 -13.00
N GLY A 601 -9.36 -2.06 -13.58
CA GLY A 601 -9.09 -1.70 -14.97
C GLY A 601 -8.14 -0.50 -15.12
N ALA A 602 -7.85 -0.11 -16.36
CA ALA A 602 -6.99 1.02 -16.69
C ALA A 602 -7.42 2.35 -16.04
N GLU A 603 -8.72 2.54 -15.80
CA GLU A 603 -9.26 3.73 -15.11
C GLU A 603 -8.78 3.80 -13.64
N ALA A 604 -8.71 2.67 -12.94
CA ALA A 604 -8.13 2.58 -11.59
C ALA A 604 -6.61 2.77 -11.61
N CYS A 605 -5.92 2.25 -12.63
CA CYS A 605 -4.48 2.49 -12.83
C CYS A 605 -4.17 3.99 -12.94
N CYS A 606 -4.86 4.68 -13.84
CA CYS A 606 -4.68 6.11 -14.06
C CYS A 606 -5.00 6.92 -12.81
N LYS A 607 -6.02 6.54 -12.02
CA LYS A 607 -6.32 7.21 -10.76
C LYS A 607 -5.14 7.19 -9.78
N ILE A 608 -4.40 6.07 -9.67
CA ILE A 608 -3.22 5.99 -8.77
C ILE A 608 -2.02 6.73 -9.38
N VAL A 609 -1.76 6.58 -10.68
CA VAL A 609 -0.66 7.28 -11.37
C VAL A 609 -0.81 8.81 -11.33
N PHE A 610 -2.04 9.33 -11.37
CA PHE A 610 -2.34 10.76 -11.28
C PHE A 610 -2.68 11.26 -9.85
N ALA A 611 -2.55 10.43 -8.81
CA ALA A 611 -2.85 10.83 -7.44
C ALA A 611 -1.81 11.78 -6.82
N GLY A 612 -0.63 11.92 -7.44
CA GLY A 612 0.53 12.58 -6.86
C GLY A 612 1.38 11.62 -6.01
N LEU A 613 2.46 12.13 -5.44
CA LEU A 613 3.26 11.42 -4.43
C LEU A 613 2.65 11.66 -3.05
N GLU A 614 2.82 10.70 -2.13
CA GLU A 614 2.42 10.88 -0.74
C GLU A 614 3.54 11.56 0.07
N PRO A 615 3.20 12.42 1.04
CA PRO A 615 4.16 13.03 1.95
C PRO A 615 4.76 12.00 2.92
N LEU A 616 5.93 12.33 3.46
CA LEU A 616 6.50 11.65 4.62
C LEU A 616 5.65 11.92 5.86
N VAL A 617 5.46 10.87 6.66
CA VAL A 617 4.66 10.90 7.90
C VAL A 617 5.50 10.26 9.00
N SER A 618 5.72 10.97 10.10
CA SER A 618 6.51 10.45 11.22
C SER A 618 5.85 9.21 11.81
N GLN A 619 6.63 8.16 12.07
CA GLN A 619 6.17 6.98 12.81
C GLN A 619 6.74 6.94 14.22
N PHE A 620 7.21 8.09 14.72
CA PHE A 620 7.80 8.26 16.05
C PHE A 620 6.88 7.73 17.16
N THR A 621 7.28 6.61 17.74
CA THR A 621 6.64 5.99 18.89
C THR A 621 7.68 5.69 19.95
N ALA A 622 7.35 5.93 21.23
CA ALA A 622 8.28 5.69 22.31
C ALA A 622 8.46 4.17 22.55
N SER A 623 9.70 3.73 22.84
CA SER A 623 10.01 2.34 23.25
C SER A 623 10.44 2.28 24.71
N TYR A 624 10.44 1.09 25.33
CA TYR A 624 10.91 0.94 26.71
C TYR A 624 12.41 1.25 26.80
N GLY A 625 13.19 0.77 25.83
CA GLY A 625 14.62 1.06 25.72
C GLY A 625 14.92 2.56 25.52
N MET A 626 14.12 3.27 24.71
CA MET A 626 14.26 4.71 24.51
C MET A 626 14.00 5.49 25.81
N VAL A 627 12.88 5.25 26.49
CA VAL A 627 12.53 5.97 27.73
C VAL A 627 13.55 5.71 28.84
N LEU A 628 14.01 4.45 28.98
CA LEU A 628 15.07 4.08 29.93
C LEU A 628 16.40 4.78 29.61
N ASN A 629 16.88 4.74 28.37
CA ASN A 629 18.16 5.36 27.99
C ASN A 629 18.11 6.90 27.99
N LEU A 630 16.91 7.52 27.93
CA LEU A 630 16.76 8.97 28.06
C LEU A 630 16.75 9.46 29.51
N LEU A 631 16.04 8.78 30.42
CA LEU A 631 15.83 9.26 31.79
C LEU A 631 16.94 8.85 32.78
N ALA A 632 17.67 7.77 32.50
CA ALA A 632 18.59 7.18 33.47
C ALA A 632 19.81 8.06 33.78
N GLY A 633 20.05 8.32 35.08
CA GLY A 633 21.10 9.25 35.52
C GLY A 633 22.42 8.67 36.02
N ALA A 634 22.48 7.36 36.28
CA ALA A 634 23.71 6.62 36.56
C ALA A 634 23.46 5.11 36.38
N LYS A 635 24.52 4.35 36.10
CA LYS A 635 24.50 2.88 36.22
C LYS A 635 24.97 2.50 37.61
N VAL A 636 24.12 1.86 38.42
CA VAL A 636 24.56 1.29 39.71
C VAL A 636 25.32 -0.01 39.45
N THR A 637 26.63 0.10 39.28
CA THR A 637 27.55 -1.04 39.34
C THR A 637 27.93 -1.31 40.79
N ARG A 638 27.58 -2.48 41.32
CA ARG A 638 28.15 -2.95 42.60
C ARG A 638 29.60 -3.41 42.38
N SER A 639 30.54 -2.52 42.68
CA SER A 639 31.90 -2.93 43.05
C SER A 639 31.89 -3.49 44.48
N ASN A 640 32.73 -4.50 44.73
CA ASN A 640 33.07 -4.88 46.10
C ASN A 640 34.19 -3.95 46.62
N GLU A 641 34.19 -3.68 47.93
CA GLU A 641 35.32 -3.14 48.70
C GLU A 641 35.80 -1.70 48.42
N SER A 642 34.91 -0.70 48.58
CA SER A 642 35.22 0.58 49.28
C SER A 642 33.95 1.42 49.45
N ASP A 643 33.85 2.20 50.55
CA ASP A 643 32.59 2.78 51.05
C ASP A 643 32.39 4.29 50.73
N ASP A 644 33.00 4.77 49.63
CA ASP A 644 32.87 6.15 49.14
C ASP A 644 31.94 6.22 47.91
N MET A 645 30.75 6.80 48.09
CA MET A 645 29.68 6.88 47.08
C MET A 645 29.68 8.22 46.31
N GLU A 646 30.67 8.44 45.45
CA GLU A 646 30.62 9.55 44.47
C GLU A 646 29.72 9.21 43.26
N ALA A 647 28.40 9.33 43.47
CA ALA A 647 27.41 9.20 42.40
C ALA A 647 27.39 10.45 41.50
N SER A 648 28.26 10.50 40.48
CA SER A 648 28.25 11.55 39.47
C SER A 648 26.96 11.51 38.63
N GLN A 649 26.06 12.47 38.89
CA GLN A 649 24.78 12.56 38.20
C GLN A 649 24.97 12.97 36.73
N SER A 650 24.59 12.10 35.79
CA SER A 650 24.61 12.37 34.35
C SER A 650 23.28 12.02 33.67
N GLY A 651 22.16 12.25 34.37
CA GLY A 651 20.81 12.02 33.86
C GLY A 651 20.18 13.26 33.27
N ARG A 652 19.45 13.09 32.17
CA ARG A 652 18.60 14.16 31.64
C ARG A 652 17.38 14.34 32.53
N THR A 653 17.01 15.59 32.75
CA THR A 653 15.75 15.93 33.39
C THR A 653 14.57 15.49 32.52
N LEU A 654 13.42 15.30 33.15
CA LEU A 654 12.17 14.94 32.46
C LEU A 654 11.76 16.02 31.43
N GLU A 655 12.16 17.27 31.64
CA GLU A 655 11.97 18.41 30.73
C GLU A 655 12.96 18.41 29.54
N GLU A 656 14.20 17.97 29.72
CA GLU A 656 15.14 17.74 28.61
C GLU A 656 14.73 16.55 27.74
N ALA A 657 14.26 15.46 28.36
CA ALA A 657 13.68 14.32 27.66
C ALA A 657 12.44 14.74 26.84
N ARG A 658 11.55 15.55 27.45
CA ARG A 658 10.41 16.17 26.75
C ARG A 658 10.85 16.99 25.54
N LYS A 659 11.84 17.86 25.70
CA LYS A 659 12.35 18.73 24.62
C LYS A 659 12.92 17.96 23.43
N LEU A 660 13.40 16.72 23.63
CA LEU A 660 13.85 15.82 22.57
C LEU A 660 12.68 15.11 21.87
N VAL A 661 11.64 14.71 22.62
CA VAL A 661 10.39 14.18 22.04
C VAL A 661 9.64 15.26 21.24
N GLU A 662 9.63 16.51 21.71
CA GLU A 662 9.09 17.67 21.00
C GLU A 662 9.89 18.03 19.72
N GLN A 663 11.07 17.43 19.51
CA GLN A 663 11.87 17.54 18.28
C GLN A 663 11.59 16.44 17.24
N SER A 664 10.59 15.57 17.43
CA SER A 664 10.19 14.61 16.39
C SER A 664 9.70 15.29 15.10
N PHE A 665 9.85 14.61 13.96
CA PHE A 665 9.38 15.11 12.66
C PHE A 665 7.85 15.31 12.68
N GLY A 666 7.12 14.46 13.40
CA GLY A 666 5.67 14.56 13.58
C GLY A 666 5.25 15.83 14.31
N ASN A 667 6.01 16.27 15.31
CA ASN A 667 5.75 17.51 16.04
C ASN A 667 6.10 18.76 15.20
N TYR A 668 7.11 18.68 14.33
CA TYR A 668 7.43 19.74 13.37
C TYR A 668 6.34 19.90 12.30
N VAL A 669 6.01 18.83 11.57
CA VAL A 669 4.93 18.83 10.56
C VAL A 669 3.59 19.17 11.20
N GLY A 670 3.30 18.61 12.39
CA GLY A 670 2.12 18.96 13.17
C GLY A 670 2.02 20.44 13.47
N SER A 671 3.12 21.08 13.89
CA SER A 671 3.17 22.53 14.16
C SER A 671 2.92 23.37 12.91
N ASN A 672 3.57 23.05 11.78
CA ASN A 672 3.40 23.76 10.52
C ASN A 672 1.98 23.59 9.95
N VAL A 673 1.47 22.36 9.93
CA VAL A 673 0.10 22.03 9.49
C VAL A 673 -0.94 22.67 10.41
N MET A 674 -0.71 22.73 11.73
CA MET A 674 -1.58 23.49 12.64
C MET A 674 -1.56 24.99 12.37
N LEU A 675 -0.42 25.57 11.99
CA LEU A 675 -0.31 27.00 11.65
C LEU A 675 -1.10 27.29 10.36
N ALA A 676 -0.81 26.59 9.27
CA ALA A 676 -1.53 26.74 8.01
C ALA A 676 -3.04 26.43 8.13
N ALA A 677 -3.41 25.42 8.93
CA ALA A 677 -4.82 25.09 9.18
C ALA A 677 -5.51 26.16 10.04
N LYS A 678 -4.83 26.82 10.99
CA LYS A 678 -5.36 27.97 11.73
C LYS A 678 -5.55 29.18 10.82
N GLU A 679 -4.60 29.48 9.94
CA GLU A 679 -4.71 30.57 8.98
C GLU A 679 -5.91 30.38 8.04
N GLU A 680 -6.02 29.22 7.40
CA GLU A 680 -7.15 28.86 6.54
C GLU A 680 -8.48 28.78 7.31
N LEU A 681 -8.46 28.38 8.60
CA LEU A 681 -9.64 28.48 9.47
C LEU A 681 -10.09 29.94 9.61
N THR A 682 -9.17 30.88 9.91
CA THR A 682 -9.52 32.31 10.04
C THR A 682 -9.96 32.91 8.70
N ARG A 683 -9.39 32.45 7.58
CA ARG A 683 -9.78 32.87 6.22
C ARG A 683 -11.22 32.46 5.91
N ILE A 684 -11.56 31.19 6.14
CA ILE A 684 -12.93 30.65 5.97
C ILE A 684 -13.91 31.33 6.95
N GLN A 685 -13.51 31.61 8.19
CA GLN A 685 -14.36 32.30 9.16
C GLN A 685 -14.69 33.73 8.71
N LYS A 686 -13.69 34.52 8.28
CA LYS A 686 -13.88 35.87 7.73
C LYS A 686 -14.77 35.86 6.48
N GLU A 687 -14.54 34.92 5.55
CA GLU A 687 -15.38 34.78 4.36
C GLU A 687 -16.84 34.46 4.75
N VAL A 688 -17.05 33.52 5.67
CA VAL A 688 -18.37 33.17 6.18
C VAL A 688 -19.07 34.35 6.85
N GLU A 689 -18.35 35.18 7.61
CA GLU A 689 -18.88 36.38 8.25
C GLU A 689 -19.35 37.41 7.21
N ILE A 690 -18.48 37.77 6.26
CA ILE A 690 -18.79 38.71 5.17
C ILE A 690 -20.02 38.23 4.37
N LEU A 691 -20.00 36.99 3.90
CA LEU A 691 -21.12 36.43 3.11
C LEU A 691 -22.42 36.33 3.93
N THR A 692 -22.35 36.10 5.24
CA THR A 692 -23.54 36.08 6.12
C THR A 692 -24.15 37.48 6.25
N LEU A 693 -23.34 38.53 6.32
CA LEU A 693 -23.83 39.92 6.32
C LEU A 693 -24.52 40.26 4.99
N GLU A 694 -23.98 39.80 3.86
CA GLU A 694 -24.55 40.06 2.53
C GLU A 694 -25.94 39.45 2.26
N ILE A 695 -26.27 38.34 2.93
CA ILE A 695 -27.56 37.64 2.84
C ILE A 695 -28.50 37.90 4.03
N SER A 696 -28.12 38.78 4.97
CA SER A 696 -29.03 39.21 6.04
C SER A 696 -30.34 39.74 5.44
N ASP A 697 -31.48 39.51 6.10
CA ASP A 697 -32.78 39.99 5.60
C ASP A 697 -32.74 41.50 5.31
N ASP A 698 -32.09 42.30 6.17
CA ASP A 698 -31.85 43.73 5.94
C ASP A 698 -31.00 44.03 4.69
N ALA A 699 -30.00 43.20 4.36
CA ALA A 699 -29.19 43.37 3.15
C ALA A 699 -29.97 42.98 1.88
N ILE A 700 -30.73 41.87 1.92
CA ILE A 700 -31.64 41.45 0.85
C ILE A 700 -32.72 42.52 0.62
N ASP A 701 -33.27 43.10 1.70
CA ASP A 701 -34.30 44.13 1.63
C ASP A 701 -33.73 45.46 1.12
N ARG A 702 -32.55 45.90 1.59
CA ARG A 702 -31.83 47.06 1.02
C ARG A 702 -31.47 46.87 -0.46
N LYS A 703 -31.05 45.66 -0.88
CA LYS A 703 -30.82 45.32 -2.30
C LYS A 703 -32.14 45.38 -3.09
N SER A 704 -33.25 44.88 -2.52
CA SER A 704 -34.59 44.90 -3.15
C SER A 704 -35.15 46.31 -3.32
N ARG A 705 -35.09 47.16 -2.28
CA ARG A 705 -35.54 48.57 -2.32
C ARG A 705 -34.75 49.44 -3.30
N LYS A 706 -33.52 49.07 -3.66
CA LYS A 706 -32.70 49.77 -4.67
C LYS A 706 -33.03 49.39 -6.10
N LEU A 707 -33.53 48.17 -6.34
CA LEU A 707 -33.74 47.61 -7.69
C LEU A 707 -35.21 47.58 -8.14
N LEU A 708 -36.16 47.71 -7.21
CA LEU A 708 -37.60 47.65 -7.47
C LEU A 708 -38.25 49.02 -7.30
N SER A 709 -39.29 49.32 -8.09
CA SER A 709 -40.12 50.51 -7.85
C SER A 709 -40.96 50.33 -6.58
N GLY A 710 -41.22 51.44 -5.87
CA GLY A 710 -41.96 51.45 -4.60
C GLY A 710 -43.25 50.59 -4.55
N PRO A 711 -44.18 50.70 -5.52
CA PRO A 711 -45.40 49.88 -5.51
C PRO A 711 -45.12 48.39 -5.79
N ALA A 712 -44.19 48.08 -6.70
CA ALA A 712 -43.82 46.70 -7.05
C ALA A 712 -43.13 45.97 -5.88
N TYR A 713 -42.22 46.67 -5.18
CA TYR A 713 -41.60 46.17 -3.96
C TYR A 713 -42.66 45.81 -2.90
N LYS A 714 -43.65 46.69 -2.68
CA LYS A 714 -44.71 46.45 -1.69
C LYS A 714 -45.58 45.24 -2.06
N GLU A 715 -46.04 45.14 -3.32
CA GLU A 715 -46.82 43.98 -3.76
C GLU A 715 -46.05 42.66 -3.57
N ILE A 716 -44.76 42.65 -3.90
CA ILE A 716 -43.90 41.46 -3.71
C ILE A 716 -43.72 41.13 -2.22
N ALA A 717 -43.56 42.14 -1.34
CA ALA A 717 -43.40 41.93 0.10
C ALA A 717 -44.66 41.31 0.74
N ASP A 718 -45.84 41.89 0.49
CA ASP A 718 -47.12 41.43 1.02
C ASP A 718 -47.38 39.96 0.58
N LEU A 719 -47.12 39.64 -0.69
CA LEU A 719 -47.28 38.28 -1.22
C LEU A 719 -46.23 37.28 -0.70
N GLN A 720 -45.02 37.72 -0.37
CA GLN A 720 -44.03 36.85 0.28
C GLN A 720 -44.44 36.50 1.71
N GLU A 721 -45.07 37.42 2.45
CA GLU A 721 -45.60 37.13 3.78
C GLU A 721 -46.77 36.14 3.74
N GLU A 722 -47.74 36.34 2.83
CA GLU A 722 -48.79 35.36 2.51
C GLU A 722 -48.17 33.98 2.20
N LEU A 723 -47.16 33.94 1.34
CA LEU A 723 -46.45 32.71 0.99
C LEU A 723 -45.67 32.09 2.18
N ARG A 724 -45.12 32.88 3.11
CA ARG A 724 -44.45 32.37 4.34
C ARG A 724 -45.47 31.70 5.26
N ALA A 725 -46.63 32.32 5.50
CA ALA A 725 -47.69 31.75 6.33
C ALA A 725 -48.21 30.43 5.75
N GLU A 726 -48.53 30.41 4.46
CA GLU A 726 -49.06 29.22 3.78
C GLU A 726 -48.02 28.09 3.65
N LYS A 727 -46.71 28.41 3.61
CA LYS A 727 -45.62 27.43 3.75
C LYS A 727 -45.60 26.76 5.14
N ARG A 728 -45.81 27.52 6.22
CA ARG A 728 -45.86 27.01 7.61
C ARG A 728 -47.05 26.06 7.80
N LEU A 729 -48.24 26.45 7.33
CA LEU A 729 -49.43 25.60 7.36
C LEU A 729 -49.24 24.30 6.53
N ARG A 730 -48.52 24.37 5.41
CA ARG A 730 -48.18 23.20 4.60
C ARG A 730 -47.23 22.22 5.31
N THR A 731 -46.26 22.70 6.09
CA THR A 731 -45.39 21.81 6.90
C THR A 731 -46.15 21.14 8.04
N GLU A 732 -47.09 21.86 8.66
CA GLU A 732 -47.96 21.32 9.70
C GLU A 732 -48.90 20.22 9.16
N LEU A 733 -49.60 20.49 8.04
CA LEU A 733 -50.43 19.48 7.38
C LEU A 733 -49.63 18.27 6.88
N ARG A 734 -48.35 18.46 6.52
CA ARG A 734 -47.45 17.34 6.18
C ARG A 734 -47.18 16.45 7.39
N ARG A 735 -46.83 17.02 8.56
CA ARG A 735 -46.63 16.27 9.81
C ARG A 735 -47.87 15.44 10.17
N ARG A 736 -49.06 16.04 10.08
CA ARG A 736 -50.33 15.34 10.32
C ARG A 736 -50.60 14.20 9.32
N MET A 737 -50.31 14.42 8.04
CA MET A 737 -50.44 13.39 6.99
C MET A 737 -49.47 12.21 7.23
N GLU A 738 -48.21 12.49 7.60
CA GLU A 738 -47.21 11.46 7.89
C GLU A 738 -47.58 10.66 9.16
N SER A 739 -48.06 11.33 10.22
CA SER A 739 -48.62 10.67 11.41
C SER A 739 -49.79 9.72 11.08
N GLN A 740 -50.76 10.15 10.26
CA GLN A 740 -51.89 9.32 9.84
C GLN A 740 -51.49 8.14 8.93
N LYS A 741 -50.37 8.24 8.21
CA LYS A 741 -49.79 7.09 7.48
C LYS A 741 -49.25 6.03 8.44
N LEU A 742 -48.52 6.45 9.48
CA LEU A 742 -47.91 5.54 10.47
C LEU A 742 -48.97 4.79 11.26
N SER A 743 -50.03 5.48 11.72
CA SER A 743 -51.14 4.85 12.44
C SER A 743 -52.00 3.90 11.60
N SER A 744 -51.89 3.93 10.26
CA SER A 744 -52.59 3.00 9.34
C SER A 744 -51.70 1.89 8.79
N LEU A 745 -50.37 2.01 8.92
CA LEU A 745 -49.40 0.95 8.60
C LEU A 745 -49.34 -0.13 9.68
N ARG A 746 -49.28 0.26 10.96
CA ARG A 746 -48.98 -0.66 12.08
C ARG A 746 -49.92 -1.87 12.20
N PRO A 747 -51.27 -1.72 12.15
CA PRO A 747 -52.18 -2.88 12.17
C PRO A 747 -52.05 -3.80 10.96
N MET A 748 -51.53 -3.29 9.83
CA MET A 748 -51.31 -4.07 8.61
C MET A 748 -50.03 -4.91 8.69
N LEU A 749 -48.98 -4.41 9.35
CA LEU A 749 -47.74 -5.17 9.58
C LEU A 749 -47.95 -6.31 10.57
N GLU A 750 -48.81 -6.09 11.56
CA GLU A 750 -49.28 -7.10 12.52
C GLU A 750 -50.13 -8.20 11.81
N GLU A 751 -50.95 -7.84 10.81
CA GLU A 751 -51.71 -8.78 9.95
C GLU A 751 -50.80 -9.79 9.21
N PHE A 752 -49.54 -9.44 8.91
CA PHE A 752 -48.61 -10.26 8.13
C PHE A 752 -47.71 -11.21 8.92
N GLU A 753 -47.76 -11.23 10.27
CA GLU A 753 -46.89 -12.11 11.05
C GLU A 753 -47.31 -13.59 10.96
N GLY A 754 -48.61 -13.87 10.80
CA GLY A 754 -49.17 -15.23 10.65
C GLY A 754 -49.29 -15.75 9.21
N GLY A 755 -48.83 -15.02 8.19
CA GLY A 755 -49.15 -15.28 6.79
C GLY A 755 -47.95 -15.36 5.83
N HIS A 756 -48.23 -15.06 4.55
CA HIS A 756 -47.24 -14.84 3.49
C HIS A 756 -46.18 -13.79 3.88
N LEU A 757 -45.04 -13.78 3.19
CA LEU A 757 -43.95 -12.82 3.36
C LEU A 757 -44.06 -11.71 2.29
N PRO A 758 -44.75 -10.58 2.54
CA PRO A 758 -45.03 -9.56 1.52
C PRO A 758 -43.77 -8.80 1.09
N PHE A 759 -43.79 -8.31 -0.14
CA PHE A 759 -42.76 -7.38 -0.61
C PHE A 759 -43.05 -5.93 -0.15
N LEU A 760 -41.99 -5.22 0.20
CA LEU A 760 -41.99 -3.81 0.61
C LEU A 760 -41.15 -2.98 -0.37
N CYS A 761 -41.53 -1.73 -0.58
CA CYS A 761 -40.63 -0.71 -1.12
C CYS A 761 -40.14 0.16 0.05
N LEU A 762 -38.87 0.03 0.43
CA LEU A 762 -38.22 0.90 1.40
C LEU A 762 -37.64 2.13 0.68
N GLN A 763 -37.75 3.33 1.28
CA GLN A 763 -37.27 4.57 0.67
C GLN A 763 -36.64 5.50 1.71
N TYR A 764 -35.36 5.85 1.50
CA TYR A 764 -34.60 6.75 2.36
C TYR A 764 -33.82 7.80 1.52
N LYS A 765 -33.13 8.70 2.22
CA LYS A 765 -32.12 9.60 1.63
C LYS A 765 -30.82 9.46 2.41
N ASP A 766 -29.70 9.46 1.69
CA ASP A 766 -28.37 9.45 2.29
C ASP A 766 -27.93 10.86 2.75
N SER A 767 -26.72 10.94 3.30
CA SER A 767 -26.08 12.17 3.77
C SER A 767 -25.79 13.21 2.67
N GLU A 768 -25.72 12.78 1.41
CA GLU A 768 -25.59 13.67 0.24
C GLU A 768 -26.97 14.14 -0.28
N GLY A 769 -28.05 13.51 0.18
CA GLY A 769 -29.44 13.84 -0.14
C GLY A 769 -30.02 13.07 -1.34
N VAL A 770 -29.26 12.13 -1.90
CA VAL A 770 -29.70 11.24 -2.99
C VAL A 770 -30.80 10.33 -2.47
N GLN A 771 -31.79 10.02 -3.31
CA GLN A 771 -33.01 9.31 -2.89
C GLN A 771 -32.99 7.87 -3.40
N HIS A 772 -32.80 6.94 -2.47
CA HIS A 772 -32.71 5.50 -2.73
C HIS A 772 -34.08 4.84 -2.60
N SER A 773 -34.28 3.71 -3.26
CA SER A 773 -35.52 2.92 -3.14
C SER A 773 -35.24 1.44 -3.38
N ILE A 774 -35.61 0.60 -2.42
CA ILE A 774 -35.18 -0.80 -2.33
C ILE A 774 -36.40 -1.71 -2.25
N PRO A 775 -36.57 -2.67 -3.16
CA PRO A 775 -37.41 -3.84 -2.96
C PRO A 775 -36.85 -4.72 -1.85
N ALA A 776 -37.67 -5.08 -0.87
CA ALA A 776 -37.30 -5.97 0.22
C ALA A 776 -38.44 -6.92 0.62
N VAL A 777 -38.12 -8.02 1.28
CA VAL A 777 -39.08 -9.02 1.80
C VAL A 777 -39.30 -8.75 3.29
N TYR A 778 -40.54 -8.49 3.70
CA TYR A 778 -40.88 -8.38 5.12
C TYR A 778 -40.75 -9.72 5.84
N LEU A 779 -40.09 -9.74 7.00
CA LEU A 779 -39.90 -10.96 7.80
C LEU A 779 -40.57 -10.93 9.18
N GLY A 780 -40.76 -9.75 9.79
CA GLY A 780 -41.46 -9.59 11.06
C GLY A 780 -40.97 -8.41 11.90
N LYS A 781 -41.64 -8.15 13.02
CA LYS A 781 -41.16 -7.23 14.07
C LYS A 781 -39.96 -7.84 14.79
N VAL A 782 -38.97 -7.03 15.16
CA VAL A 782 -37.76 -7.46 15.90
C VAL A 782 -38.10 -8.27 17.15
N ASP A 783 -39.22 -7.98 17.82
CA ASP A 783 -39.64 -8.70 19.02
C ASP A 783 -39.97 -10.18 18.81
N SER A 784 -40.41 -10.56 17.61
CA SER A 784 -40.71 -11.96 17.26
C SER A 784 -39.46 -12.83 17.09
N PHE A 785 -38.29 -12.20 16.88
CA PHE A 785 -37.00 -12.88 16.84
C PHE A 785 -36.46 -12.98 18.27
N GLY A 786 -36.64 -14.15 18.90
CA GLY A 786 -36.37 -14.40 20.32
C GLY A 786 -34.89 -14.44 20.74
N ARG A 787 -34.10 -13.41 20.42
CA ARG A 787 -32.65 -13.35 20.67
C ARG A 787 -32.19 -11.98 21.17
N SER A 788 -31.13 -11.96 22.00
CA SER A 788 -30.71 -10.79 22.76
C SER A 788 -29.95 -9.73 21.97
N LYS A 789 -29.06 -10.12 21.03
CA LYS A 789 -28.18 -9.18 20.30
C LYS A 789 -28.92 -7.99 19.66
N LEU A 790 -29.99 -8.26 18.90
CA LEU A 790 -30.77 -7.20 18.24
C LEU A 790 -31.50 -6.30 19.25
N LYS A 791 -32.00 -6.87 20.35
CA LYS A 791 -32.68 -6.09 21.40
C LYS A 791 -31.71 -5.15 22.14
N HIS A 792 -30.46 -5.56 22.35
CA HIS A 792 -29.41 -4.71 22.93
C HIS A 792 -29.00 -3.55 22.01
N MET A 793 -29.08 -3.71 20.67
CA MET A 793 -28.85 -2.59 19.75
C MET A 793 -29.98 -1.56 19.79
N VAL A 794 -31.23 -2.00 19.65
CA VAL A 794 -32.40 -1.10 19.61
C VAL A 794 -32.50 -0.26 20.88
N SER A 795 -32.38 -0.90 22.04
CA SER A 795 -32.46 -0.21 23.35
C SER A 795 -31.31 0.76 23.65
N ALA A 796 -30.22 0.75 22.87
CA ALA A 796 -29.16 1.76 22.96
C ALA A 796 -29.47 3.02 22.13
N ASP A 797 -30.12 2.90 20.97
CA ASP A 797 -30.45 4.02 20.07
C ASP A 797 -31.70 4.78 20.58
N ASP A 798 -32.70 4.07 21.12
CA ASP A 798 -33.92 4.67 21.70
C ASP A 798 -33.62 5.57 22.91
N ALA A 799 -32.57 5.26 23.68
CA ALA A 799 -32.09 6.10 24.78
C ALA A 799 -31.54 7.46 24.30
N PHE A 800 -31.11 7.57 23.04
CA PHE A 800 -30.69 8.83 22.44
C PHE A 800 -31.89 9.61 21.89
N ALA A 801 -32.85 8.92 21.25
CA ALA A 801 -34.07 9.51 20.73
C ALA A 801 -34.94 10.16 21.82
N LEU A 802 -35.13 9.49 22.97
CA LEU A 802 -35.88 10.03 24.11
C LEU A 802 -35.29 11.34 24.66
N ASN A 803 -33.96 11.48 24.63
CA ASN A 803 -33.27 12.68 25.10
C ASN A 803 -33.36 13.88 24.15
N ALA A 804 -33.80 13.69 22.90
CA ALA A 804 -33.98 14.76 21.92
C ALA A 804 -35.40 15.37 21.92
N VAL A 805 -36.38 14.73 22.58
CA VAL A 805 -37.82 15.09 22.52
C VAL A 805 -38.28 15.88 23.75
N THR A 806 -37.44 16.04 24.78
CA THR A 806 -37.79 16.68 26.05
C THR A 806 -37.82 18.21 26.04
N SER A 807 -37.56 18.86 24.89
CA SER A 807 -37.72 20.31 24.72
C SER A 807 -38.97 20.65 23.89
N GLU A 808 -39.99 21.18 24.56
CA GLU A 808 -41.20 21.83 24.01
C GLU A 808 -42.10 20.97 23.10
N PHE A 809 -43.19 20.40 23.66
CA PHE A 809 -44.60 20.67 23.26
C PHE A 809 -45.57 19.69 23.95
N GLU A 810 -46.63 20.22 24.59
CA GLU A 810 -47.72 19.41 25.15
C GLU A 810 -48.73 18.99 24.06
N SER A 811 -48.68 17.74 23.59
CA SER A 811 -49.87 17.08 23.01
C SER A 811 -49.78 15.54 23.09
N ASN A 812 -50.85 14.90 23.56
CA ASN A 812 -50.87 13.48 23.90
C ASN A 812 -50.84 12.55 22.67
N LEU A 813 -49.65 12.07 22.28
CA LEU A 813 -49.45 10.78 21.58
C LEU A 813 -47.94 10.45 21.52
N VAL A 814 -47.41 9.80 22.58
CA VAL A 814 -46.06 9.23 22.55
C VAL A 814 -46.08 8.01 21.63
N PHE A 815 -45.48 8.13 20.44
CA PHE A 815 -45.52 7.10 19.41
C PHE A 815 -44.24 6.27 19.45
N GLU A 816 -44.21 5.23 20.28
CA GLU A 816 -43.07 4.31 20.35
C GLU A 816 -42.85 3.61 18.99
N PRO A 817 -41.68 3.79 18.35
CA PRO A 817 -41.39 3.18 17.06
C PRO A 817 -41.28 1.67 17.19
N SER A 818 -41.84 0.93 16.23
CA SER A 818 -41.61 -0.52 16.14
C SER A 818 -40.53 -0.79 15.10
N TYR A 819 -39.49 -1.53 15.49
CA TYR A 819 -38.45 -1.96 14.56
C TYR A 819 -38.83 -3.29 13.89
N TYR A 820 -38.59 -3.36 12.59
CA TYR A 820 -38.92 -4.47 11.70
C TYR A 820 -37.69 -4.89 10.89
N VAL A 821 -37.68 -6.15 10.44
CA VAL A 821 -36.59 -6.74 9.66
C VAL A 821 -37.06 -7.12 8.25
N ALA A 822 -36.21 -6.86 7.25
CA ALA A 822 -36.42 -7.29 5.87
C ALA A 822 -35.11 -7.68 5.16
N LEU A 823 -35.21 -8.49 4.11
CA LEU A 823 -34.10 -8.84 3.21
C LEU A 823 -34.27 -8.12 1.85
N GLY A 824 -33.28 -7.33 1.44
CA GLY A 824 -33.29 -6.56 0.20
C GLY A 824 -32.88 -7.34 -1.05
N SER A 825 -33.30 -6.87 -2.23
CA SER A 825 -32.90 -7.42 -3.53
C SER A 825 -31.39 -7.32 -3.83
N ASP A 826 -30.68 -6.47 -3.08
CA ASP A 826 -29.24 -6.23 -3.16
C ASP A 826 -28.40 -7.20 -2.30
N ASN A 827 -29.05 -8.16 -1.62
CA ASN A 827 -28.46 -9.03 -0.59
C ASN A 827 -28.05 -8.29 0.71
N SER A 828 -28.65 -7.14 1.02
CA SER A 828 -28.54 -6.52 2.35
C SER A 828 -29.72 -6.90 3.25
N TRP A 829 -29.43 -7.14 4.53
CA TRP A 829 -30.41 -7.10 5.61
C TRP A 829 -30.74 -5.65 5.97
N TYR A 830 -32.01 -5.36 6.28
CA TYR A 830 -32.47 -4.03 6.68
C TYR A 830 -33.25 -4.07 8.00
N LEU A 831 -32.96 -3.09 8.86
CA LEU A 831 -33.60 -2.87 10.16
C LEU A 831 -34.16 -1.44 10.19
N PHE A 832 -35.49 -1.31 10.35
CA PHE A 832 -36.21 -0.07 10.06
C PHE A 832 -37.52 0.08 10.83
N THR A 833 -37.98 1.32 10.98
CA THR A 833 -39.31 1.68 11.50
C THR A 833 -40.33 1.92 10.38
N GLU A 834 -41.63 1.99 10.71
CA GLU A 834 -42.74 2.16 9.77
C GLU A 834 -42.56 3.38 8.82
N LYS A 835 -41.81 4.40 9.27
CA LYS A 835 -41.47 5.61 8.51
C LYS A 835 -40.83 5.33 7.14
N TRP A 836 -39.98 4.31 7.05
CA TRP A 836 -39.17 4.07 5.85
C TRP A 836 -39.90 3.26 4.79
N ILE A 837 -41.12 2.79 5.09
CA ILE A 837 -41.99 2.07 4.16
C ILE A 837 -42.64 3.08 3.20
N LYS A 838 -42.27 3.02 1.91
CA LYS A 838 -42.93 3.76 0.84
C LYS A 838 -44.30 3.16 0.54
N THR A 839 -44.32 1.87 0.21
CA THR A 839 -45.48 1.10 -0.29
C THR A 839 -45.35 -0.36 0.14
N VAL A 840 -46.49 -1.02 0.38
CA VAL A 840 -46.60 -2.46 0.74
C VAL A 840 -47.29 -3.21 -0.40
N TYR A 841 -46.78 -4.39 -0.77
CA TYR A 841 -47.38 -5.24 -1.79
C TYR A 841 -47.83 -6.56 -1.16
N LYS A 842 -49.09 -6.96 -1.36
CA LYS A 842 -49.62 -8.25 -0.87
C LYS A 842 -49.06 -9.47 -1.58
N THR A 843 -48.45 -9.30 -2.76
CA THR A 843 -47.65 -10.35 -3.38
C THR A 843 -46.36 -10.56 -2.59
N GLY A 844 -45.96 -11.82 -2.45
CA GLY A 844 -44.90 -12.21 -1.52
C GLY A 844 -44.67 -13.71 -1.51
N PHE A 845 -43.65 -14.19 -0.80
CA PHE A 845 -43.37 -15.62 -0.75
C PHE A 845 -44.45 -16.40 0.03
N PRO A 846 -44.80 -17.63 -0.40
CA PRO A 846 -45.56 -18.54 0.44
C PRO A 846 -44.71 -18.91 1.66
N ASN A 847 -45.22 -18.65 2.86
CA ASN A 847 -44.59 -19.06 4.11
C ASN A 847 -44.96 -20.53 4.41
N VAL A 848 -44.50 -21.44 3.54
CA VAL A 848 -44.84 -22.87 3.53
C VAL A 848 -43.57 -23.67 3.26
N ALA A 849 -43.41 -24.83 3.92
CA ALA A 849 -42.29 -25.74 3.71
C ALA A 849 -42.27 -26.30 2.27
N LEU A 850 -41.07 -26.47 1.70
CA LEU A 850 -40.91 -26.94 0.31
C LEU A 850 -41.05 -28.46 0.18
N ALA A 851 -40.57 -29.21 1.17
CA ALA A 851 -40.77 -30.65 1.33
C ALA A 851 -41.29 -31.01 2.73
N LEU A 852 -41.70 -32.28 2.89
CA LEU A 852 -42.35 -32.82 4.07
C LEU A 852 -41.33 -33.03 5.21
N GLY A 853 -41.04 -31.96 5.94
CA GLY A 853 -40.03 -31.91 7.01
C GLY A 853 -39.08 -30.71 6.95
N ASP A 854 -39.15 -29.87 5.91
CA ASP A 854 -38.36 -28.64 5.83
C ASP A 854 -38.86 -27.56 6.80
N ALA A 855 -37.94 -26.72 7.27
CA ALA A 855 -38.28 -25.49 8.00
C ALA A 855 -38.99 -24.46 7.10
N LEU A 856 -39.78 -23.58 7.70
CA LEU A 856 -40.49 -22.52 6.96
C LEU A 856 -39.49 -21.48 6.40
N PRO A 857 -39.77 -20.84 5.25
CA PRO A 857 -38.90 -19.80 4.68
C PRO A 857 -38.57 -18.67 5.66
N ARG A 858 -39.53 -18.27 6.53
CA ARG A 858 -39.30 -17.28 7.60
C ARG A 858 -38.30 -17.76 8.65
N GLU A 859 -38.31 -19.06 9.00
CA GLU A 859 -37.37 -19.68 9.95
C GLU A 859 -35.98 -19.85 9.34
N ILE A 860 -35.90 -20.24 8.05
CA ILE A 860 -34.63 -20.32 7.32
C ILE A 860 -33.96 -18.94 7.26
N MET A 861 -34.69 -17.90 6.85
CA MET A 861 -34.15 -16.53 6.82
C MET A 861 -33.76 -16.03 8.21
N SER A 862 -34.52 -16.37 9.26
CA SER A 862 -34.17 -16.09 10.66
C SER A 862 -32.83 -16.73 11.06
N MET A 863 -32.62 -18.02 10.76
CA MET A 863 -31.33 -18.69 11.01
C MET A 863 -30.16 -18.09 10.21
N LEU A 864 -30.40 -17.55 9.02
CA LEU A 864 -29.37 -16.92 8.20
C LEU A 864 -28.92 -15.56 8.75
N LEU A 865 -29.86 -14.77 9.30
CA LEU A 865 -29.60 -13.49 9.98
C LEU A 865 -28.68 -13.66 11.20
N ASP A 866 -28.76 -14.81 11.87
CA ASP A 866 -27.96 -15.15 13.04
C ASP A 866 -26.56 -15.71 12.75
N LYS A 867 -26.34 -16.29 11.56
CA LYS A 867 -25.02 -16.81 11.15
C LYS A 867 -24.02 -15.70 10.77
N THR A 868 -24.50 -14.50 10.45
CA THR A 868 -23.67 -13.39 9.98
C THR A 868 -23.03 -12.62 11.13
N GLU A 869 -21.73 -12.86 11.38
CA GLU A 869 -20.91 -12.14 12.38
C GLU A 869 -20.47 -10.75 11.90
N LEU A 870 -21.43 -9.92 11.45
CA LEU A 870 -21.16 -8.62 10.84
C LEU A 870 -21.72 -7.45 11.67
N LYS A 871 -21.13 -6.26 11.47
CA LYS A 871 -21.58 -5.00 12.07
C LYS A 871 -22.69 -4.39 11.22
N TRP A 872 -23.69 -3.80 11.88
CA TRP A 872 -24.71 -2.99 11.22
C TRP A 872 -24.21 -1.55 10.99
N GLU A 873 -24.61 -0.96 9.88
CA GLU A 873 -24.30 0.43 9.50
C GLU A 873 -25.57 1.30 9.49
N LYS A 874 -25.47 2.53 10.01
CA LYS A 874 -26.59 3.48 10.15
C LYS A 874 -26.68 4.35 8.88
N LEU A 875 -27.63 4.06 8.02
CA LEU A 875 -27.79 4.69 6.70
C LEU A 875 -28.57 6.02 6.75
N ALA A 876 -29.55 6.14 7.65
CA ALA A 876 -30.33 7.36 7.85
C ALA A 876 -30.95 7.43 9.25
N GLU A 877 -31.32 8.64 9.68
CA GLU A 877 -31.85 8.94 11.01
C GLU A 877 -33.04 9.91 10.96
N SER A 878 -33.89 9.88 11.99
CA SER A 878 -35.06 10.77 12.11
C SER A 878 -35.60 10.81 13.53
N GLU A 879 -36.38 11.87 13.83
CA GLU A 879 -37.38 12.02 14.92
C GLU A 879 -38.35 10.81 15.14
N LEU A 880 -38.30 9.77 14.30
CA LEU A 880 -39.22 8.62 14.26
C LEU A 880 -38.46 7.29 13.98
N GLY A 881 -37.21 7.22 14.48
CA GLY A 881 -36.35 6.05 14.43
C GLY A 881 -35.43 5.95 13.21
N SER A 882 -34.42 5.10 13.38
CA SER A 882 -33.26 4.94 12.50
C SER A 882 -33.48 3.94 11.35
N PHE A 883 -32.64 4.02 10.32
CA PHE A 883 -32.58 3.08 9.21
C PHE A 883 -31.17 2.48 9.12
N TRP A 884 -31.07 1.15 9.23
CA TRP A 884 -29.81 0.41 9.28
C TRP A 884 -29.75 -0.69 8.22
N ASN A 885 -28.54 -1.06 7.79
CA ASN A 885 -28.31 -2.29 7.02
C ASN A 885 -27.14 -3.15 7.54
N MET A 886 -27.04 -4.37 7.02
CA MET A 886 -25.92 -5.30 7.20
C MET A 886 -25.81 -6.16 5.93
N GLU A 887 -24.59 -6.45 5.45
CA GLU A 887 -24.40 -7.30 4.26
C GLU A 887 -24.82 -8.75 4.54
N GLY A 888 -25.54 -9.36 3.60
CA GLY A 888 -25.98 -10.76 3.66
C GLY A 888 -24.88 -11.75 3.29
N SER A 889 -25.06 -13.02 3.68
CA SER A 889 -24.11 -14.09 3.37
C SER A 889 -24.24 -14.59 1.93
N LEU A 890 -23.37 -15.53 1.54
CA LEU A 890 -23.53 -16.26 0.27
C LEU A 890 -24.81 -17.13 0.26
N GLU A 891 -25.31 -17.53 1.44
CA GLU A 891 -26.53 -18.33 1.60
C GLU A 891 -27.81 -17.49 1.43
N THR A 892 -27.78 -16.17 1.69
CA THR A 892 -28.92 -15.27 1.47
C THR A 892 -29.04 -14.78 0.02
N TRP A 893 -27.96 -14.84 -0.77
CA TRP A 893 -27.92 -14.33 -2.15
C TRP A 893 -28.91 -15.05 -3.10
N SER A 894 -29.15 -16.34 -2.87
CA SER A 894 -30.18 -17.10 -3.60
C SER A 894 -31.61 -16.61 -3.32
N TRP A 895 -31.85 -16.03 -2.14
CA TRP A 895 -33.14 -15.45 -1.76
C TRP A 895 -33.30 -14.02 -2.26
N SER A 896 -32.24 -13.19 -2.21
CA SER A 896 -32.29 -11.80 -2.69
C SER A 896 -32.58 -11.72 -4.20
N LEU A 897 -32.09 -12.70 -4.99
CA LEU A 897 -32.40 -12.83 -6.42
C LEU A 897 -33.90 -13.04 -6.74
N ASN A 898 -34.67 -13.57 -5.80
CA ASN A 898 -36.11 -13.79 -5.96
C ASN A 898 -36.96 -12.57 -5.56
N VAL A 899 -36.35 -11.48 -5.11
CA VAL A 899 -37.03 -10.23 -4.77
C VAL A 899 -37.23 -9.39 -6.05
N PRO A 900 -38.47 -9.00 -6.40
CA PRO A 900 -38.77 -8.35 -7.67
C PRO A 900 -38.16 -6.95 -7.79
N VAL A 901 -37.63 -6.62 -8.96
CA VAL A 901 -37.12 -5.28 -9.29
C VAL A 901 -38.29 -4.29 -9.42
N LEU A 902 -38.13 -3.05 -8.96
CA LEU A 902 -39.19 -2.03 -8.88
C LEU A 902 -40.08 -1.90 -10.14
N ASN A 903 -39.55 -2.13 -11.33
CA ASN A 903 -40.27 -2.01 -12.60
C ASN A 903 -41.34 -3.10 -12.84
N SER A 904 -41.39 -4.18 -12.05
CA SER A 904 -42.37 -5.26 -12.19
C SER A 904 -43.52 -5.22 -11.17
N LEU A 905 -43.66 -4.12 -10.42
CA LEU A 905 -44.70 -3.91 -9.42
C LEU A 905 -45.59 -2.73 -9.84
N SER A 906 -46.91 -2.88 -9.76
CA SER A 906 -47.86 -1.85 -10.21
C SER A 906 -48.02 -0.72 -9.18
N GLU A 907 -48.32 0.50 -9.64
CA GLU A 907 -48.32 1.73 -8.82
C GLU A 907 -49.51 1.89 -7.85
N HIS A 908 -50.27 0.83 -7.57
CA HIS A 908 -51.48 0.91 -6.74
C HIS A 908 -51.15 0.78 -5.25
N ASP A 909 -50.95 1.91 -4.58
CA ASP A 909 -50.71 2.00 -3.13
C ASP A 909 -52.00 1.70 -2.33
N GLU A 910 -52.21 0.43 -1.97
CA GLU A 910 -53.42 -0.06 -1.29
C GLU A 910 -53.74 0.66 0.05
N LEU A 911 -52.75 1.30 0.68
CA LEU A 911 -52.95 2.12 1.88
C LEU A 911 -53.99 3.23 1.68
N LEU A 912 -54.07 3.81 0.48
CA LEU A 912 -55.02 4.87 0.13
C LEU A 912 -56.48 4.40 0.11
N HIS A 913 -56.73 3.09 0.08
CA HIS A 913 -58.06 2.48 0.10
C HIS A 913 -58.46 1.91 1.47
N LYS A 914 -57.52 1.69 2.40
CA LYS A 914 -57.79 1.13 3.74
C LYS A 914 -58.07 2.19 4.83
N SER A 915 -57.70 3.47 4.66
CA SER A 915 -57.87 4.50 5.71
C SER A 915 -58.44 5.83 5.19
N GLU A 916 -59.69 6.11 5.56
CA GLU A 916 -60.39 7.37 5.26
C GLU A 916 -59.71 8.58 5.95
N ALA A 917 -59.15 8.39 7.14
CA ALA A 917 -58.45 9.46 7.88
C ALA A 917 -57.13 9.87 7.19
N TYR A 918 -56.37 8.89 6.69
CA TYR A 918 -55.17 9.15 5.87
C TYR A 918 -55.55 9.80 4.54
N HIS A 919 -56.60 9.31 3.85
CA HIS A 919 -57.11 9.90 2.62
C HIS A 919 -57.48 11.39 2.79
N ASN A 920 -58.25 11.71 3.82
CA ASN A 920 -58.61 13.09 4.17
C ASN A 920 -57.40 13.98 4.51
N ALA A 921 -56.36 13.42 5.16
CA ALA A 921 -55.12 14.16 5.42
C ALA A 921 -54.31 14.42 4.14
N VAL A 922 -54.27 13.44 3.22
CA VAL A 922 -53.64 13.56 1.90
C VAL A 922 -54.33 14.61 1.03
N GLU A 923 -55.66 14.66 0.96
CA GLU A 923 -56.38 15.70 0.21
C GLU A 923 -56.17 17.09 0.81
N ARG A 924 -56.24 17.26 2.13
CA ARG A 924 -55.93 18.56 2.78
C ARG A 924 -54.50 19.02 2.50
N TYR A 925 -53.54 18.10 2.44
CA TYR A 925 -52.15 18.42 2.06
C TYR A 925 -52.02 18.74 0.56
N LYS A 926 -52.74 18.04 -0.33
CA LYS A 926 -52.82 18.37 -1.78
C LYS A 926 -53.39 19.76 -1.99
N ASP A 927 -54.50 20.11 -1.34
CA ASP A 927 -55.11 21.44 -1.46
C ASP A 927 -54.19 22.55 -0.94
N GLN A 928 -53.53 22.34 0.20
CA GLN A 928 -52.56 23.32 0.70
C GLN A 928 -51.33 23.46 -0.22
N ARG A 929 -50.86 22.35 -0.81
CA ARG A 929 -49.83 22.35 -1.86
C ARG A 929 -50.30 23.10 -3.11
N ASN A 930 -51.57 22.96 -3.48
CA ASN A 930 -52.19 23.68 -4.60
C ASN A 930 -52.31 25.18 -4.30
N LYS A 931 -52.69 25.58 -3.08
CA LYS A 931 -52.75 26.98 -2.64
C LYS A 931 -51.37 27.64 -2.67
N VAL A 932 -50.34 26.99 -2.12
CA VAL A 932 -48.93 27.44 -2.19
C VAL A 932 -48.44 27.50 -3.65
N SER A 933 -48.88 26.60 -4.52
CA SER A 933 -48.58 26.63 -5.96
C SER A 933 -49.24 27.82 -6.68
N ARG A 934 -50.51 28.11 -6.37
CA ARG A 934 -51.25 29.28 -6.88
C ARG A 934 -50.57 30.58 -6.45
N LEU A 935 -50.14 30.71 -5.19
CA LEU A 935 -49.43 31.90 -4.71
C LEU A 935 -48.06 32.08 -5.36
N LYS A 936 -47.28 31.00 -5.54
CA LYS A 936 -46.04 31.06 -6.35
C LYS A 936 -46.31 31.55 -7.77
N LYS A 937 -47.39 31.11 -8.41
CA LYS A 937 -47.81 31.57 -9.76
C LYS A 937 -48.31 33.01 -9.79
N LYS A 938 -48.91 33.51 -8.70
CA LYS A 938 -49.31 34.92 -8.51
C LYS A 938 -48.07 35.80 -8.44
N ILE A 939 -47.15 35.50 -7.51
CA ILE A 939 -45.86 36.20 -7.35
C ILE A 939 -45.03 36.18 -8.65
N SER A 940 -45.02 35.07 -9.40
CA SER A 940 -44.26 35.01 -10.66
C SER A 940 -44.85 35.82 -11.82
N ARG A 941 -46.00 36.48 -11.62
CA ARG A 941 -46.66 37.36 -12.59
C ARG A 941 -46.62 38.84 -12.18
N THR A 942 -46.23 39.15 -10.94
CA THR A 942 -46.08 40.52 -10.44
C THR A 942 -44.95 41.26 -11.16
N GLN A 943 -45.18 42.53 -11.47
CA GLN A 943 -44.18 43.41 -12.08
C GLN A 943 -42.96 43.54 -11.13
N GLY A 944 -41.74 43.44 -11.66
CA GLY A 944 -40.52 43.43 -10.84
C GLY A 944 -40.08 42.05 -10.32
N PHE A 945 -40.88 40.98 -10.51
CA PHE A 945 -40.49 39.63 -10.08
C PHE A 945 -39.17 39.14 -10.74
N ARG A 946 -38.83 39.62 -11.94
CA ARG A 946 -37.60 39.23 -12.65
C ARG A 946 -36.34 39.76 -11.95
N GLU A 947 -36.35 41.00 -11.45
CA GLU A 947 -35.26 41.55 -10.65
C GLU A 947 -35.22 40.89 -9.26
N TYR A 948 -36.36 40.80 -8.56
CA TYR A 948 -36.44 40.19 -7.24
C TYR A 948 -35.98 38.72 -7.24
N LYS A 949 -36.33 37.95 -8.28
CA LYS A 949 -35.87 36.57 -8.44
C LYS A 949 -34.35 36.48 -8.56
N LYS A 950 -33.66 37.40 -9.27
CA LYS A 950 -32.19 37.42 -9.32
C LYS A 950 -31.59 37.59 -7.92
N ILE A 951 -32.12 38.50 -7.11
CA ILE A 951 -31.66 38.73 -5.73
C ILE A 951 -31.84 37.46 -4.88
N VAL A 952 -33.01 36.82 -4.96
CA VAL A 952 -33.34 35.62 -4.17
C VAL A 952 -32.59 34.37 -4.63
N ASP A 953 -32.34 34.20 -5.93
CA ASP A 953 -31.57 33.05 -6.43
C ASP A 953 -30.06 33.23 -6.17
N MET A 954 -29.55 34.47 -6.21
CA MET A 954 -28.19 34.79 -5.74
C MET A 954 -28.03 34.51 -4.24
N ALA A 955 -28.96 35.00 -3.40
CA ALA A 955 -28.90 34.79 -1.96
C ALA A 955 -28.86 33.31 -1.55
N LYS A 956 -29.59 32.42 -2.26
CA LYS A 956 -29.50 30.96 -2.06
C LYS A 956 -28.15 30.38 -2.46
N PHE A 957 -27.56 30.86 -3.56
CA PHE A 957 -26.24 30.41 -3.99
C PHE A 957 -25.19 30.77 -2.93
N THR A 958 -25.27 31.98 -2.36
CA THR A 958 -24.45 32.41 -1.22
C THR A 958 -24.75 31.61 0.05
N GLU A 959 -26.02 31.31 0.36
CA GLU A 959 -26.42 30.45 1.49
C GLU A 959 -25.84 29.03 1.35
N GLU A 960 -25.88 28.43 0.15
CA GLU A 960 -25.21 27.17 -0.15
C GLU A 960 -23.69 27.27 0.01
N LYS A 961 -23.05 28.34 -0.48
CA LYS A 961 -21.61 28.58 -0.29
C LYS A 961 -21.26 28.64 1.20
N ILE A 962 -22.01 29.41 2.00
CA ILE A 962 -21.86 29.49 3.45
C ILE A 962 -22.06 28.12 4.12
N LYS A 963 -23.04 27.32 3.69
CA LYS A 963 -23.27 25.97 4.21
C LYS A 963 -22.07 25.04 3.92
N ARG A 964 -21.52 25.10 2.70
CA ARG A 964 -20.31 24.35 2.31
C ARG A 964 -19.09 24.80 3.13
N LEU A 965 -18.88 26.11 3.28
CA LEU A 965 -17.79 26.70 4.07
C LEU A 965 -17.88 26.36 5.57
N LYS A 966 -19.06 26.50 6.21
CA LYS A 966 -19.30 26.06 7.60
C LYS A 966 -19.14 24.54 7.79
N GLY A 967 -19.29 23.75 6.71
CA GLY A 967 -18.97 22.32 6.69
C GLY A 967 -17.49 22.00 6.43
N ARG A 968 -16.73 22.91 5.79
CA ARG A 968 -15.27 22.84 5.66
C ARG A 968 -14.58 23.24 6.97
N SER A 969 -15.00 24.36 7.55
CA SER A 969 -14.51 24.89 8.84
C SER A 969 -14.62 23.86 9.97
N ARG A 970 -15.80 23.26 10.21
CA ARG A 970 -15.94 22.22 11.25
C ARG A 970 -15.02 21.02 11.05
N ARG A 971 -14.86 20.54 9.81
CA ARG A 971 -13.90 19.45 9.50
C ARG A 971 -12.44 19.88 9.76
N LEU A 972 -12.12 21.15 9.59
CA LEU A 972 -10.80 21.70 9.88
C LEU A 972 -10.57 21.84 11.39
N THR A 973 -11.54 22.33 12.16
CA THR A 973 -11.51 22.41 13.63
C THR A 973 -11.28 21.03 14.25
N ASN A 974 -12.13 20.05 13.94
CA ASN A 974 -12.00 18.69 14.45
C ASN A 974 -10.64 18.06 14.07
N ARG A 975 -10.05 18.44 12.92
CA ARG A 975 -8.71 17.97 12.51
C ARG A 975 -7.59 18.65 13.28
N ILE A 976 -7.71 19.94 13.62
CA ILE A 976 -6.74 20.66 14.46
C ILE A 976 -6.72 20.07 15.88
N GLU A 977 -7.89 19.76 16.44
CA GLU A 977 -8.04 19.09 17.75
C GLU A 977 -7.44 17.66 17.78
N GLN A 978 -7.28 17.03 16.62
CA GLN A 978 -6.67 15.69 16.46
C GLN A 978 -5.15 15.72 16.22
N ILE A 979 -4.53 16.91 16.08
CA ILE A 979 -3.08 17.07 15.80
C ILE A 979 -2.31 17.47 17.09
N GLU A 980 -2.86 17.17 18.28
CA GLU A 980 -2.07 17.27 19.52
C GLU A 980 -0.84 16.32 19.51
N PRO A 981 0.30 16.70 20.14
CA PRO A 981 1.56 15.97 20.09
C PRO A 981 1.50 14.64 20.86
N SER A 982 1.02 13.60 20.20
CA SER A 982 0.76 12.26 20.77
C SER A 982 1.99 11.58 21.37
N GLY A 983 3.18 11.79 20.81
CA GLY A 983 4.41 11.13 21.25
C GLY A 983 4.79 11.41 22.71
N TRP A 984 4.50 12.61 23.24
CA TRP A 984 4.76 12.91 24.65
C TRP A 984 3.77 12.21 25.59
N LYS A 985 2.52 12.01 25.14
CA LYS A 985 1.52 11.24 25.87
C LYS A 985 1.93 9.76 25.95
N GLU A 986 2.35 9.16 24.84
CA GLU A 986 2.85 7.77 24.84
C GLU A 986 4.09 7.62 25.73
N PHE A 987 5.05 8.58 25.66
CA PHE A 987 6.23 8.60 26.52
C PHE A 987 5.86 8.55 28.01
N LEU A 988 4.93 9.39 28.47
CA LEU A 988 4.47 9.38 29.86
C LEU A 988 3.77 8.07 30.25
N GLN A 989 2.93 7.52 29.37
CA GLN A 989 2.25 6.24 29.60
C GLN A 989 3.26 5.09 29.76
N ILE A 990 4.31 5.06 28.94
CA ILE A 990 5.41 4.08 29.03
C ILE A 990 6.27 4.30 30.27
N SER A 991 6.57 5.56 30.65
CA SER A 991 7.28 5.89 31.88
C SER A 991 6.55 5.38 33.12
N ASN A 992 5.21 5.46 33.16
CA ASN A 992 4.42 4.93 34.27
C ASN A 992 4.55 3.40 34.40
N VAL A 993 4.54 2.66 33.28
CA VAL A 993 4.78 1.20 33.28
C VAL A 993 6.20 0.87 33.76
N ILE A 994 7.21 1.63 33.32
CA ILE A 994 8.62 1.49 33.75
C ILE A 994 8.79 1.70 35.26
N HIS A 995 8.07 2.66 35.84
CA HIS A 995 8.08 2.91 37.29
C HIS A 995 7.33 1.84 38.08
N GLU A 996 6.13 1.42 37.63
CA GLU A 996 5.34 0.40 38.34
C GLU A 996 5.98 -1.00 38.28
N THR A 997 6.64 -1.35 37.16
CA THR A 997 7.49 -2.56 37.06
C THR A 997 8.80 -2.46 37.85
N ARG A 998 9.13 -1.30 38.43
CA ARG A 998 10.41 -1.02 39.11
C ARG A 998 11.62 -1.27 38.20
N ALA A 999 11.55 -0.82 36.96
CA ALA A 999 12.70 -0.76 36.05
C ALA A 999 13.51 0.55 36.24
N LEU A 1000 12.84 1.66 36.57
CA LEU A 1000 13.47 2.96 36.89
C LEU A 1000 12.90 3.53 38.20
N ASP A 1001 13.74 4.08 39.07
CA ASP A 1001 13.28 4.80 40.26
C ASP A 1001 12.62 6.14 39.91
N ILE A 1002 11.56 6.48 40.66
CA ILE A 1002 10.73 7.66 40.42
C ILE A 1002 11.44 8.96 40.83
N ASN A 1003 12.24 8.93 41.90
CA ASN A 1003 12.78 10.14 42.54
C ASN A 1003 14.25 10.40 42.17
N THR A 1004 15.02 9.33 41.93
CA THR A 1004 16.46 9.37 41.68
C THR A 1004 16.83 9.09 40.22
N HIS A 1005 15.88 8.63 39.41
CA HIS A 1005 16.08 8.18 38.02
C HIS A 1005 17.26 7.20 37.85
N VAL A 1006 17.52 6.40 38.89
CA VAL A 1006 18.45 5.28 38.86
C VAL A 1006 17.76 4.09 38.19
N MET A 1007 18.43 3.46 37.22
CA MET A 1007 17.97 2.17 36.69
C MET A 1007 18.11 1.10 37.77
N PHE A 1008 17.00 0.42 38.07
CA PHE A 1008 17.04 -0.85 38.77
C PHE A 1008 17.57 -1.94 37.82
N PRO A 1009 18.08 -3.08 38.33
CA PRO A 1009 18.62 -4.16 37.50
C PRO A 1009 17.75 -4.59 36.29
N LEU A 1010 16.42 -4.65 36.46
CA LEU A 1010 15.49 -4.92 35.34
C LEU A 1010 15.59 -3.86 34.24
N GLY A 1011 15.66 -2.57 34.59
CA GLY A 1011 15.86 -1.47 33.65
C GLY A 1011 17.22 -1.49 32.98
N VAL A 1012 18.30 -1.84 33.70
CA VAL A 1012 19.64 -1.97 33.09
C VAL A 1012 19.67 -3.07 32.03
N THR A 1013 19.00 -4.21 32.28
CA THR A 1013 18.83 -5.29 31.30
C THR A 1013 17.94 -4.83 30.13
N ALA A 1014 16.79 -4.20 30.41
CA ALA A 1014 15.82 -3.74 29.41
C ALA A 1014 16.36 -2.60 28.50
N ALA A 1015 17.26 -1.77 29.00
CA ALA A 1015 17.91 -0.72 28.21
C ALA A 1015 19.02 -1.23 27.27
N ALA A 1016 19.53 -2.45 27.51
CA ALA A 1016 20.62 -3.06 26.77
C ALA A 1016 20.17 -4.07 25.71
N ILE A 1017 19.01 -4.71 25.90
CA ILE A 1017 18.43 -5.69 24.97
C ILE A 1017 17.72 -5.01 23.79
N ARG A 1018 17.63 -5.71 22.65
CA ARG A 1018 16.93 -5.28 21.44
C ARG A 1018 15.82 -6.26 21.09
N GLY A 1019 14.60 -5.75 20.96
CA GLY A 1019 13.41 -6.48 20.50
C GLY A 1019 12.17 -5.57 20.48
N GLU A 1020 11.02 -6.14 20.13
CA GLU A 1020 9.71 -5.45 20.03
C GLU A 1020 9.24 -4.85 21.37
N ASN A 1021 9.57 -5.52 22.48
CA ASN A 1021 9.18 -5.13 23.83
C ASN A 1021 10.34 -5.47 24.78
N GLU A 1022 11.24 -4.50 24.96
CA GLU A 1022 12.52 -4.71 25.64
C GLU A 1022 12.32 -5.04 27.13
N LEU A 1023 11.26 -4.50 27.73
CA LEU A 1023 10.87 -4.75 29.12
C LEU A 1023 10.34 -6.18 29.31
N TRP A 1024 9.45 -6.66 28.42
CA TRP A 1024 8.98 -8.06 28.44
C TRP A 1024 10.15 -9.06 28.33
N LEU A 1025 11.03 -8.86 27.34
CA LEU A 1025 12.18 -9.74 27.16
C LEU A 1025 13.13 -9.73 28.36
N ALA A 1026 13.37 -8.57 28.98
CA ALA A 1026 14.16 -8.46 30.20
C ALA A 1026 13.49 -9.13 31.42
N MET A 1027 12.16 -9.06 31.56
CA MET A 1027 11.42 -9.79 32.59
C MET A 1027 11.56 -11.31 32.44
N VAL A 1028 11.45 -11.83 31.21
CA VAL A 1028 11.59 -13.26 30.92
C VAL A 1028 13.04 -13.73 31.16
N LEU A 1029 14.04 -13.04 30.60
CA LEU A 1029 15.44 -13.47 30.66
C LEU A 1029 16.06 -13.36 32.06
N ARG A 1030 15.49 -12.55 32.95
CA ARG A 1030 15.88 -12.49 34.36
C ARG A 1030 15.16 -13.51 35.25
N ASN A 1031 14.24 -14.31 34.68
CA ASN A 1031 13.50 -15.32 35.44
C ASN A 1031 14.36 -16.58 35.67
N LYS A 1032 14.46 -17.00 36.93
CA LYS A 1032 15.32 -18.13 37.33
C LYS A 1032 14.90 -19.46 36.71
N ILE A 1033 13.65 -19.60 36.25
CA ILE A 1033 13.16 -20.82 35.61
C ILE A 1033 13.94 -21.20 34.33
N LEU A 1034 14.65 -20.24 33.71
CA LEU A 1034 15.48 -20.50 32.53
C LEU A 1034 16.85 -21.11 32.85
N ILE A 1035 17.30 -21.09 34.11
CA ILE A 1035 18.64 -21.53 34.52
C ILE A 1035 18.78 -23.06 34.41
N ASP A 1036 17.72 -23.79 34.74
CA ASP A 1036 17.70 -25.27 34.73
C ASP A 1036 17.50 -25.87 33.33
N LEU A 1037 17.24 -25.04 32.31
CA LEU A 1037 17.01 -25.48 30.93
C LEU A 1037 18.30 -25.87 30.21
N LYS A 1038 18.27 -26.99 29.48
CA LYS A 1038 19.35 -27.38 28.57
C LYS A 1038 19.42 -26.43 27.37
N PRO A 1039 20.57 -26.31 26.66
CA PRO A 1039 20.69 -25.43 25.50
C PRO A 1039 19.60 -25.59 24.41
N PRO A 1040 19.09 -26.80 24.07
CA PRO A 1040 17.96 -26.94 23.14
C PRO A 1040 16.63 -26.40 23.68
N GLU A 1041 16.35 -26.67 24.95
CA GLU A 1041 15.12 -26.25 25.64
C GLU A 1041 15.09 -24.72 25.80
N LEU A 1042 16.22 -24.12 26.17
CA LEU A 1042 16.41 -22.68 26.22
C LEU A 1042 16.21 -22.03 24.83
N ALA A 1043 16.77 -22.60 23.77
CA ALA A 1043 16.57 -22.10 22.42
C ALA A 1043 15.10 -22.18 21.97
N ALA A 1044 14.38 -23.24 22.36
CA ALA A 1044 12.96 -23.40 22.10
C ALA A 1044 12.12 -22.31 22.82
N VAL A 1045 12.39 -22.04 24.11
CA VAL A 1045 11.75 -20.94 24.84
C VAL A 1045 12.11 -19.58 24.20
N CYS A 1046 13.36 -19.34 23.83
CA CYS A 1046 13.76 -18.11 23.12
C CYS A 1046 13.05 -17.96 21.76
N ALA A 1047 12.81 -19.05 21.02
CA ALA A 1047 12.07 -19.03 19.77
C ALA A 1047 10.62 -18.57 19.95
N SER A 1048 9.97 -18.96 21.06
CA SER A 1048 8.59 -18.56 21.39
C SER A 1048 8.42 -17.04 21.58
N LEU A 1049 9.50 -16.32 21.90
CA LEU A 1049 9.53 -14.86 22.11
C LEU A 1049 9.75 -14.07 20.82
N VAL A 1050 10.20 -14.71 19.72
CA VAL A 1050 10.61 -14.06 18.45
C VAL A 1050 9.90 -14.60 17.21
N SER A 1051 8.84 -15.38 17.43
CA SER A 1051 7.94 -16.02 16.46
C SER A 1051 7.07 -15.06 15.62
N GLU A 1052 7.09 -13.77 15.96
CA GLU A 1052 6.32 -12.69 15.35
C GLU A 1052 6.34 -12.70 13.80
N GLY A 1053 5.19 -12.46 13.17
CA GLY A 1053 5.08 -12.34 11.71
C GLY A 1053 5.26 -13.64 10.90
N ILE A 1054 5.54 -14.79 11.54
CA ILE A 1054 5.61 -16.10 10.87
C ILE A 1054 4.19 -16.56 10.51
N LYS A 1055 3.98 -16.96 9.25
CA LYS A 1055 2.66 -17.38 8.74
C LYS A 1055 2.75 -18.79 8.14
N VAL A 1056 2.18 -19.78 8.83
CA VAL A 1056 2.12 -21.18 8.38
C VAL A 1056 1.28 -21.29 7.10
N ARG A 1057 1.70 -22.13 6.13
CA ARG A 1057 0.83 -22.45 4.98
C ARG A 1057 -0.30 -23.38 5.46
N PRO A 1058 -1.60 -23.03 5.32
CA PRO A 1058 -2.67 -23.96 5.66
C PRO A 1058 -2.63 -25.16 4.70
N TRP A 1059 -2.21 -26.31 5.22
CA TRP A 1059 -2.11 -27.57 4.49
C TRP A 1059 -3.30 -28.47 4.83
N LYS A 1060 -3.57 -29.51 4.03
CA LYS A 1060 -4.75 -30.37 4.26
C LYS A 1060 -4.67 -31.18 5.55
N ASN A 1061 -3.45 -31.46 6.01
CA ASN A 1061 -3.16 -32.00 7.33
C ASN A 1061 -2.14 -31.06 7.99
N ASN A 1062 -2.53 -30.34 9.05
CA ASN A 1062 -1.61 -29.53 9.87
C ASN A 1062 -0.89 -30.37 10.95
N SER A 1063 -0.90 -31.69 10.83
CA SER A 1063 -0.52 -32.67 11.87
C SER A 1063 0.99 -32.97 11.95
N TYR A 1064 1.83 -32.12 11.37
CA TYR A 1064 3.28 -32.31 11.31
C TYR A 1064 3.95 -30.98 11.66
N ILE A 1065 4.10 -30.78 12.97
CA ILE A 1065 4.90 -29.75 13.61
C ILE A 1065 5.65 -30.50 14.73
N TYR A 1066 6.95 -30.27 14.86
CA TYR A 1066 7.74 -30.87 15.93
C TYR A 1066 7.23 -30.33 17.28
N GLU A 1067 6.62 -31.20 18.09
CA GLU A 1067 6.10 -30.83 19.41
C GLU A 1067 7.28 -30.51 20.36
N PRO A 1068 7.22 -29.39 21.12
CA PRO A 1068 8.23 -29.08 22.13
C PRO A 1068 8.18 -30.08 23.29
N SER A 1069 9.31 -30.26 23.98
CA SER A 1069 9.38 -31.07 25.20
C SER A 1069 8.45 -30.53 26.29
N SER A 1070 7.99 -31.40 27.19
CA SER A 1070 7.08 -31.01 28.27
C SER A 1070 7.67 -29.91 29.16
N THR A 1071 8.99 -29.94 29.39
CA THR A 1071 9.72 -28.87 30.10
C THR A 1071 9.60 -27.50 29.41
N VAL A 1072 9.66 -27.44 28.08
CA VAL A 1072 9.46 -26.19 27.33
C VAL A 1072 8.00 -25.74 27.43
N VAL A 1073 7.04 -26.67 27.34
CA VAL A 1073 5.60 -26.38 27.49
C VAL A 1073 5.30 -25.83 28.89
N ASP A 1074 5.78 -26.48 29.94
CA ASP A 1074 5.57 -26.08 31.34
C ASP A 1074 6.15 -24.68 31.63
N VAL A 1075 7.35 -24.39 31.12
CA VAL A 1075 7.96 -23.05 31.22
C VAL A 1075 7.17 -22.00 30.46
N VAL A 1076 6.73 -22.28 29.23
CA VAL A 1076 5.96 -21.29 28.45
C VAL A 1076 4.58 -21.03 29.07
N ASN A 1077 3.91 -22.05 29.60
CA ASN A 1077 2.65 -21.87 30.34
C ASN A 1077 2.84 -20.95 31.57
N PHE A 1078 3.90 -21.15 32.35
CA PHE A 1078 4.24 -20.29 33.49
C PHE A 1078 4.57 -18.85 33.05
N LEU A 1079 5.24 -18.67 31.91
CA LEU A 1079 5.48 -17.35 31.34
C LEU A 1079 4.19 -16.66 30.85
N ASP A 1080 3.17 -17.40 30.41
CA ASP A 1080 1.91 -16.82 29.92
C ASP A 1080 1.06 -16.19 31.06
N GLU A 1081 1.17 -16.70 32.30
CA GLU A 1081 0.61 -16.05 33.49
C GLU A 1081 1.27 -14.68 33.77
N GLN A 1082 2.60 -14.62 33.62
CA GLN A 1082 3.38 -13.38 33.79
C GLN A 1082 3.08 -12.38 32.65
N ARG A 1083 3.00 -12.89 31.42
CA ARG A 1083 2.60 -12.14 30.22
C ARG A 1083 1.21 -11.52 30.39
N SER A 1084 0.23 -12.31 30.83
CA SER A 1084 -1.14 -11.84 31.07
C SER A 1084 -1.18 -10.74 32.14
N SER A 1085 -0.42 -10.91 33.23
CA SER A 1085 -0.28 -9.90 34.29
C SER A 1085 0.38 -8.61 33.78
N PHE A 1086 1.40 -8.72 32.91
CA PHE A 1086 2.07 -7.56 32.32
C PHE A 1086 1.20 -6.86 31.26
N LEU A 1087 0.43 -7.60 30.45
CA LEU A 1087 -0.53 -7.03 29.50
C LEU A 1087 -1.59 -6.18 30.21
N GLN A 1088 -2.14 -6.65 31.35
CA GLN A 1088 -3.06 -5.86 32.18
C GLN A 1088 -2.41 -4.58 32.73
N LEU A 1089 -1.11 -4.62 33.07
CA LEU A 1089 -0.36 -3.44 33.51
C LEU A 1089 -0.13 -2.44 32.36
N GLN A 1090 0.13 -2.91 31.14
CA GLN A 1090 0.20 -2.04 29.96
C GLN A 1090 -1.18 -1.39 29.69
N GLU A 1091 -2.26 -2.18 29.68
CA GLU A 1091 -3.64 -1.72 29.47
C GLU A 1091 -4.08 -0.68 30.52
N LYS A 1092 -3.76 -0.90 31.80
CA LYS A 1092 -3.99 0.04 32.92
C LYS A 1092 -3.46 1.44 32.65
N HIS A 1093 -2.30 1.55 31.99
CA HIS A 1093 -1.67 2.82 31.61
C HIS A 1093 -1.98 3.24 30.16
N GLY A 1094 -2.81 2.49 29.43
CA GLY A 1094 -3.18 2.74 28.03
C GLY A 1094 -2.04 2.50 27.03
N VAL A 1095 -1.04 1.68 27.39
CA VAL A 1095 0.06 1.25 26.51
C VAL A 1095 -0.37 -0.02 25.76
N ASN A 1096 -0.10 -0.09 24.46
CA ASN A 1096 -0.39 -1.26 23.63
C ASN A 1096 0.85 -1.68 22.82
N LYS A 1097 1.88 -2.18 23.51
CA LYS A 1097 3.01 -2.88 22.89
C LYS A 1097 2.77 -4.40 22.94
N PRO A 1098 3.08 -5.17 21.90
CA PRO A 1098 2.85 -6.61 21.91
C PRO A 1098 3.76 -7.33 22.90
N CYS A 1099 3.27 -8.44 23.45
CA CYS A 1099 4.05 -9.39 24.26
C CYS A 1099 3.98 -10.75 23.57
N TYR A 1100 5.00 -11.09 22.78
CA TYR A 1100 5.04 -12.35 22.06
C TYR A 1100 5.43 -13.52 22.96
N LEU A 1101 4.67 -14.60 22.83
CA LEU A 1101 4.86 -15.89 23.47
C LEU A 1101 4.01 -16.90 22.68
N ASP A 1102 4.64 -17.74 21.86
CA ASP A 1102 3.97 -18.73 21.00
C ASP A 1102 4.75 -20.05 20.97
N THR A 1103 4.13 -21.13 21.45
CA THR A 1103 4.74 -22.47 21.48
C THR A 1103 4.85 -23.11 20.09
N GLN A 1104 4.09 -22.66 19.08
CA GLN A 1104 3.87 -23.39 17.82
C GLN A 1104 5.16 -23.82 17.12
N PHE A 1105 6.23 -23.03 17.17
CA PHE A 1105 7.49 -23.34 16.50
C PHE A 1105 8.62 -23.80 17.44
N SER A 1106 8.33 -23.93 18.73
CA SER A 1106 9.37 -24.15 19.76
C SER A 1106 10.08 -25.51 19.59
N GLY A 1107 9.32 -26.60 19.40
CA GLY A 1107 9.90 -27.94 19.20
C GLY A 1107 10.67 -28.10 17.89
N MET A 1108 10.38 -27.29 16.86
CA MET A 1108 11.20 -27.24 15.64
C MET A 1108 12.60 -26.69 15.91
N VAL A 1109 12.69 -25.66 16.75
CA VAL A 1109 13.97 -25.08 17.16
C VAL A 1109 14.71 -26.02 18.12
N GLU A 1110 14.00 -26.65 19.05
CA GLU A 1110 14.53 -27.70 19.93
C GLU A 1110 15.17 -28.85 19.13
N ALA A 1111 14.50 -29.32 18.08
CA ALA A 1111 15.00 -30.34 17.17
C ALA A 1111 16.24 -29.87 16.37
N TRP A 1112 16.28 -28.61 15.92
CA TRP A 1112 17.46 -28.04 15.26
C TRP A 1112 18.66 -27.94 16.21
N VAL A 1113 18.48 -27.55 17.47
CA VAL A 1113 19.60 -27.51 18.45
C VAL A 1113 19.99 -28.93 18.88
N SER A 1114 19.05 -29.89 18.86
CA SER A 1114 19.31 -31.31 19.12
C SER A 1114 20.07 -32.03 17.99
N GLY A 1115 20.31 -31.36 16.86
CA GLY A 1115 21.26 -31.79 15.83
C GLY A 1115 20.67 -32.21 14.48
N LEU A 1116 19.34 -32.32 14.34
CA LEU A 1116 18.69 -32.75 13.08
C LEU A 1116 19.18 -31.91 11.88
N THR A 1117 19.37 -32.54 10.72
CA THR A 1117 19.80 -31.86 9.51
C THR A 1117 18.68 -31.00 8.90
N TRP A 1118 19.07 -30.04 8.06
CA TRP A 1118 18.11 -29.16 7.38
C TRP A 1118 17.09 -29.95 6.53
N LYS A 1119 17.56 -31.01 5.85
CA LYS A 1119 16.71 -31.91 5.06
C LYS A 1119 15.71 -32.68 5.92
N GLU A 1120 16.10 -33.16 7.10
CA GLU A 1120 15.20 -33.87 8.01
C GLU A 1120 14.09 -32.95 8.53
N ILE A 1121 14.43 -31.76 9.04
CA ILE A 1121 13.41 -30.80 9.53
C ILE A 1121 12.47 -30.35 8.40
N MET A 1122 12.99 -30.12 7.18
CA MET A 1122 12.18 -29.69 6.05
C MET A 1122 11.30 -30.79 5.43
N MET A 1123 11.52 -32.08 5.72
CA MET A 1123 10.65 -33.16 5.21
C MET A 1123 9.24 -33.11 5.82
N ASP A 1124 9.14 -32.82 7.11
CA ASP A 1124 7.88 -32.81 7.86
C ASP A 1124 7.33 -31.38 8.11
N CYS A 1125 7.93 -30.35 7.51
CA CYS A 1125 7.60 -28.94 7.80
C CYS A 1125 6.52 -28.33 6.88
N ALA A 1126 5.56 -27.62 7.48
CA ALA A 1126 4.53 -26.83 6.78
C ALA A 1126 4.88 -25.33 6.56
N MET A 1127 6.11 -24.90 6.85
CA MET A 1127 6.59 -23.52 6.71
C MET A 1127 7.40 -23.31 5.41
N ASP A 1128 7.61 -22.04 5.05
CA ASP A 1128 8.60 -21.68 4.02
C ASP A 1128 10.04 -21.82 4.58
N GLU A 1129 10.95 -22.35 3.77
CA GLU A 1129 12.41 -22.43 4.06
C GLU A 1129 12.98 -21.10 4.60
N GLY A 1130 12.62 -19.98 3.95
CA GLY A 1130 13.05 -18.63 4.33
C GLY A 1130 12.32 -18.03 5.53
N ASP A 1131 11.22 -18.63 6.01
CA ASP A 1131 10.59 -18.27 7.29
C ASP A 1131 11.22 -19.08 8.44
N LEU A 1132 11.47 -20.39 8.25
CA LEU A 1132 12.20 -21.20 9.23
C LEU A 1132 13.60 -20.64 9.47
N ALA A 1133 14.33 -20.29 8.39
CA ALA A 1133 15.63 -19.66 8.51
C ALA A 1133 15.58 -18.30 9.23
N ARG A 1134 14.48 -17.54 9.11
CA ARG A 1134 14.28 -16.28 9.83
C ARG A 1134 13.99 -16.51 11.31
N LEU A 1135 13.20 -17.52 11.66
CA LEU A 1135 12.97 -17.92 13.06
C LEU A 1135 14.29 -18.33 13.73
N LEU A 1136 15.01 -19.27 13.11
CA LEU A 1136 16.29 -19.76 13.62
C LEU A 1136 17.29 -18.61 13.77
N ARG A 1137 17.37 -17.70 12.79
CA ARG A 1137 18.26 -16.54 12.90
C ARG A 1137 17.82 -15.53 13.94
N ARG A 1138 16.53 -15.20 14.07
CA ARG A 1138 16.03 -14.34 15.17
C ARG A 1138 16.30 -14.94 16.55
N THR A 1139 16.21 -16.27 16.67
CA THR A 1139 16.54 -16.97 17.91
C THR A 1139 18.03 -16.89 18.21
N ILE A 1140 18.91 -17.08 17.21
CA ILE A 1140 20.36 -16.83 17.32
C ILE A 1140 20.62 -15.37 17.71
N ASP A 1141 20.01 -14.39 17.05
CA ASP A 1141 20.19 -12.96 17.30
C ASP A 1141 19.75 -12.56 18.74
N LEU A 1142 18.79 -13.28 19.35
CA LEU A 1142 18.44 -13.15 20.77
C LEU A 1142 19.45 -13.86 21.68
N LEU A 1143 19.78 -15.13 21.41
CA LEU A 1143 20.74 -15.91 22.21
C LEU A 1143 22.13 -15.27 22.23
N VAL A 1144 22.55 -14.62 21.14
CA VAL A 1144 23.83 -13.89 21.00
C VAL A 1144 23.81 -12.52 21.70
N GLN A 1145 22.66 -12.03 22.14
CA GLN A 1145 22.56 -10.88 23.05
C GLN A 1145 22.72 -11.30 24.52
N ILE A 1146 22.15 -12.44 24.95
CA ILE A 1146 22.11 -12.85 26.37
C ILE A 1146 23.48 -12.76 27.09
N PRO A 1147 24.62 -13.26 26.56
CA PRO A 1147 25.94 -13.14 27.20
C PRO A 1147 26.53 -11.73 27.24
N LYS A 1148 25.87 -10.75 26.62
CA LYS A 1148 26.27 -9.32 26.60
C LYS A 1148 25.35 -8.47 27.47
N LEU A 1149 24.25 -9.04 27.99
CA LEU A 1149 23.30 -8.32 28.83
C LEU A 1149 23.83 -8.18 30.27
N PRO A 1150 23.71 -6.99 30.88
CA PRO A 1150 24.06 -6.81 32.27
C PRO A 1150 23.08 -7.52 33.20
N ASP A 1151 23.62 -8.07 34.28
CA ASP A 1151 22.88 -8.65 35.41
C ASP A 1151 21.97 -9.85 35.04
N ILE A 1152 22.48 -10.70 34.12
CA ILE A 1152 21.95 -12.04 33.78
C ILE A 1152 22.82 -13.13 34.41
N ASP A 1153 22.21 -14.25 34.84
CA ASP A 1153 22.91 -15.37 35.49
C ASP A 1153 24.00 -16.02 34.59
N PRO A 1154 25.23 -16.26 35.10
CA PRO A 1154 26.32 -16.84 34.31
C PRO A 1154 26.01 -18.20 33.67
N LEU A 1155 25.21 -19.07 34.30
CA LEU A 1155 24.82 -20.36 33.72
C LEU A 1155 23.91 -20.15 32.51
N LEU A 1156 22.98 -19.20 32.59
CA LEU A 1156 22.11 -18.83 31.47
C LEU A 1156 22.92 -18.22 30.31
N GLN A 1157 23.95 -17.42 30.60
CA GLN A 1157 24.89 -16.92 29.58
C GLN A 1157 25.66 -18.06 28.89
N ILE A 1158 26.14 -19.05 29.65
CA ILE A 1158 26.86 -20.22 29.11
C ILE A 1158 25.92 -21.09 28.25
N ASN A 1159 24.71 -21.36 28.73
CA ASN A 1159 23.72 -22.16 27.99
C ASN A 1159 23.27 -21.44 26.71
N ALA A 1160 23.05 -20.12 26.76
CA ALA A 1160 22.70 -19.31 25.58
C ALA A 1160 23.82 -19.30 24.53
N LYS A 1161 25.07 -19.10 24.95
CA LYS A 1161 26.25 -19.16 24.06
C LYS A 1161 26.46 -20.55 23.46
N THR A 1162 26.17 -21.61 24.23
CA THR A 1162 26.24 -22.99 23.75
C THR A 1162 25.15 -23.25 22.72
N ALA A 1163 23.91 -22.81 22.98
CA ALA A 1163 22.80 -22.92 22.05
C ALA A 1163 23.07 -22.18 20.73
N SER A 1164 23.50 -20.91 20.78
CA SER A 1164 23.79 -20.13 19.57
C SER A 1164 24.86 -20.80 18.70
N ASN A 1165 25.92 -21.34 19.31
CA ASN A 1165 27.01 -22.01 18.59
C ASN A 1165 26.59 -23.33 17.92
N ILE A 1166 25.58 -24.02 18.46
CA ILE A 1166 25.03 -25.25 17.85
C ILE A 1166 24.01 -24.92 16.75
N MET A 1167 23.27 -23.81 16.92
CA MET A 1167 22.29 -23.34 15.93
C MET A 1167 22.93 -22.74 14.67
N ASP A 1168 24.09 -22.08 14.80
CA ASP A 1168 24.75 -21.36 13.70
C ASP A 1168 25.57 -22.30 12.81
N ARG A 1169 24.86 -23.11 12.02
CA ARG A 1169 25.41 -24.09 11.06
C ARG A 1169 24.67 -24.03 9.71
N PRO A 1170 25.24 -24.56 8.60
CA PRO A 1170 24.61 -24.47 7.28
C PRO A 1170 23.20 -25.09 7.24
N PRO A 1171 22.24 -24.49 6.51
CA PRO A 1171 22.39 -23.31 5.65
C PRO A 1171 22.25 -21.96 6.39
N ILE A 1172 22.18 -21.93 7.73
CA ILE A 1172 21.87 -20.72 8.52
C ILE A 1172 23.10 -19.82 8.76
N SER A 1173 24.27 -20.40 9.07
CA SER A 1173 25.51 -19.63 9.29
C SER A 1173 25.93 -18.82 8.06
N GLU A 1174 25.69 -19.38 6.88
CA GLU A 1174 26.01 -18.79 5.57
C GLU A 1174 25.03 -17.66 5.16
N LEU A 1175 24.06 -17.32 6.01
CA LEU A 1175 23.15 -16.19 5.81
C LEU A 1175 23.68 -14.88 6.42
N ALA A 1176 24.79 -14.92 7.17
CA ALA A 1176 25.41 -13.77 7.83
C ALA A 1176 26.21 -12.84 6.88
N GLY A 1177 26.54 -13.33 5.68
CA GLY A 1177 27.35 -12.63 4.66
C GLY A 1177 28.65 -13.36 4.34
#